data_AF-A0A255T1N0-F1
#
_entry.id   AF-A0A255T1N0-F1
#
_cell.length_a   1.000
_cell.length_b   1.000
_cell.length_c   1.000
_cell.angle_alpha   90.00
_cell.angle_beta   90.00
_cell.angle_gamma   90.00
#
_symmetry.space_group_name_H-M   'P 1'
#
loop_
_entity.id
_entity.type
_entity.pdbx_description
1 polymer ?
#
loop_
_entity_poly.entity_id
_entity_poly.type
_entity_poly.pdbx_seq_one_letter_code
_entity_poly.pdbx_strand_id
1 'polypeptide(L)'
;MPMQIIRNLIRIFILYLFIFSVDCLAQSSFNPVVKQPATRRQMPVSNVNEVIQDSEGYMWYATLEGGLCRDDGYHIDVFRRDMNHPSLLTDNLIFSLCEAPNGEIWFSTSKSVYALDKHDYSIRPLNDMFRNTRALHISLLPNGNMLLESDSVAYEVTSRHKIVKKKNVVYRGRFRIIHPDTEGKKWVCYDNRRLCYTESDTSRVIYQYNIKAKNILVDRTRNLLFAITADGLQVFNIDRGILSDCIYQYSENPELGVFGLYLDHQYNLWMTGYHPSFTVFTAFASPAAKKLDIKSPDYSDVYVDRIQLLPDGRLKIYKDIHYVSLYDLNNDTEELVSNTTLAPKVRWNSNKKLAQLVESNVDIDKQLVKDAAIDDKGHLWIVFDQYVRELCIRTGHFRDISVSSCGMGMYNFHCVAAVENGVCVGGAGGACLFTTNERLNGAVEVPVCVSSYTVTTDDGTSTKGFLYSEEKQPSLELAANSSNVTLSFTTFNHMNATEVNFAVKINGWTDEWVNLKTGDNTFRIINLPKGNYEVQVRATDEYGIWGNPCSVLMIHRLPAWWETWWAYTLYIVLCIGLITGAFLLYRFVQQKREELYRSVITDDKHASAPYNAFREKAVGIVKKHIEDDNYTVDMLAEALFMSRVNLYRKMLAECGQTPSDFIKTIRMEHAYHLLTTTDLSINIIAGKCGYTSGSYFAKCFKARYNILPTAVRKRN
;
A
#
# COMPACT_ATOMS: atom_id res chain seq x y z
N MET A 1 -38.02 -20.15 -52.80
CA MET A 1 -38.29 -18.86 -52.10
C MET A 1 -37.57 -18.66 -50.75
N PRO A 2 -37.20 -19.67 -49.93
CA PRO A 2 -36.63 -19.37 -48.59
C PRO A 2 -35.15 -18.91 -48.60
N MET A 3 -34.34 -19.32 -49.58
CA MET A 3 -32.91 -18.96 -49.62
C MET A 3 -32.63 -17.49 -49.95
N GLN A 4 -33.49 -16.83 -50.74
CA GLN A 4 -33.31 -15.40 -51.08
C GLN A 4 -33.61 -14.48 -49.89
N ILE A 5 -34.58 -14.87 -49.05
CA ILE A 5 -34.96 -14.12 -47.85
C ILE A 5 -33.81 -14.17 -46.81
N ILE A 6 -33.20 -15.35 -46.62
CA ILE A 6 -32.07 -15.51 -45.70
C ILE A 6 -30.85 -14.70 -46.17
N ARG A 7 -30.56 -14.68 -47.48
CA ARG A 7 -29.46 -13.87 -48.02
C ARG A 7 -29.68 -12.36 -47.85
N ASN A 8 -30.93 -11.91 -47.96
CA ASN A 8 -31.28 -10.51 -47.73
C ASN A 8 -31.26 -10.15 -46.24
N LEU A 9 -31.67 -11.05 -45.35
CA LEU A 9 -31.57 -10.87 -43.89
C LEU A 9 -30.12 -10.79 -43.41
N ILE A 10 -29.23 -11.64 -43.95
CA ILE A 10 -27.79 -11.60 -43.64
C ILE A 10 -27.17 -10.29 -44.16
N ARG A 11 -27.56 -9.82 -45.35
CA ARG A 11 -27.09 -8.53 -45.86
C ARG A 11 -27.58 -7.35 -45.03
N ILE A 12 -28.82 -7.37 -44.55
CA ILE A 12 -29.38 -6.34 -43.67
C ILE A 12 -28.69 -6.39 -42.30
N PHE A 13 -28.41 -7.58 -41.77
CA PHE A 13 -27.69 -7.75 -40.51
C PHE A 13 -26.24 -7.26 -40.59
N ILE A 14 -25.54 -7.54 -41.69
CA ILE A 14 -24.19 -7.02 -41.96
C ILE A 14 -24.23 -5.49 -42.13
N LEU A 15 -25.26 -4.94 -42.79
CA LEU A 15 -25.44 -3.49 -42.90
C LEU A 15 -25.70 -2.85 -41.52
N TYR A 16 -26.49 -3.51 -40.66
CA TYR A 16 -26.76 -3.07 -39.28
C TYR A 16 -25.50 -3.11 -38.41
N LEU A 17 -24.67 -4.15 -38.56
CA LEU A 17 -23.36 -4.26 -37.92
C LEU A 17 -22.39 -3.18 -38.39
N PHE A 18 -22.42 -2.84 -39.68
CA PHE A 18 -21.57 -1.78 -40.23
C PHE A 18 -22.01 -0.39 -39.73
N ILE A 19 -23.33 -0.13 -39.65
CA ILE A 19 -23.87 1.14 -39.12
C ILE A 19 -23.57 1.28 -37.62
N PHE A 20 -23.64 0.20 -36.82
CA PHE A 20 -23.26 0.24 -35.40
C PHE A 20 -21.75 0.33 -35.16
N SER A 21 -20.92 -0.08 -36.13
CA SER A 21 -19.45 0.03 -36.00
C SER A 21 -18.91 1.44 -36.24
N VAL A 22 -19.67 2.32 -36.90
CA VAL A 22 -19.27 3.71 -37.17
C VAL A 22 -19.51 4.64 -35.97
N ASP A 23 -20.44 4.29 -35.06
CA ASP A 23 -20.71 5.10 -33.86
C ASP A 23 -19.77 4.82 -32.67
N CYS A 24 -18.82 3.89 -32.80
CA CYS A 24 -17.90 3.54 -31.70
C CYS A 24 -16.43 4.00 -31.93
N LEU A 25 -16.15 4.73 -33.01
CA LEU A 25 -14.81 5.25 -33.30
C LEU A 25 -14.81 6.78 -33.46
N ALA A 26 -15.32 7.47 -32.45
CA ALA A 26 -15.03 8.89 -32.25
C ALA A 26 -15.25 9.31 -30.79
N GLN A 27 -14.57 8.67 -29.84
CA GLN A 27 -14.20 9.35 -28.60
C GLN A 27 -12.69 9.49 -28.62
N SER A 28 -12.21 10.54 -29.30
CA SER A 28 -10.91 11.09 -28.96
C SER A 28 -10.94 11.39 -27.46
N SER A 29 -10.16 10.67 -26.67
CA SER A 29 -9.94 11.02 -25.28
C SER A 29 -9.45 12.47 -25.25
N PHE A 30 -10.31 13.35 -24.74
CA PHE A 30 -9.98 14.74 -24.51
C PHE A 30 -8.95 14.74 -23.39
N ASN A 31 -7.66 14.65 -23.74
CA ASN A 31 -6.58 14.97 -22.81
C ASN A 31 -6.65 16.49 -22.61
N PRO A 32 -7.10 17.03 -21.47
CA PRO A 32 -7.08 18.47 -21.25
C PRO A 32 -5.62 18.90 -21.14
N VAL A 33 -5.03 19.32 -22.27
CA VAL A 33 -3.78 20.06 -22.24
C VAL A 33 -4.12 21.38 -21.57
N VAL A 34 -3.69 21.55 -20.32
CA VAL A 34 -3.85 22.80 -19.57
C VAL A 34 -2.97 23.86 -20.24
N LYS A 35 -3.52 24.53 -21.26
CA LYS A 35 -2.92 25.70 -21.88
C LYS A 35 -3.43 26.92 -21.13
N GLN A 36 -2.51 27.78 -20.71
CA GLN A 36 -2.91 29.10 -20.23
C GLN A 36 -3.57 29.86 -21.39
N PRO A 37 -4.74 30.49 -21.19
CA PRO A 37 -5.38 31.24 -22.25
C PRO A 37 -4.47 32.39 -22.69
N ALA A 38 -4.33 32.61 -23.99
CA ALA A 38 -3.51 33.70 -24.53
C ALA A 38 -3.97 35.08 -24.01
N THR A 39 -5.27 35.19 -23.73
CA THR A 39 -5.94 36.37 -23.18
C THR A 39 -5.60 36.66 -21.72
N ARG A 40 -4.92 35.73 -20.99
CA ARG A 40 -4.51 35.94 -19.58
C ARG A 40 -3.73 37.23 -19.36
N ARG A 41 -2.93 37.68 -20.33
CA ARG A 41 -2.15 38.94 -20.23
C ARG A 41 -3.03 40.20 -20.29
N GLN A 42 -4.26 40.08 -20.77
CA GLN A 42 -5.22 41.19 -20.88
C GLN A 42 -6.14 41.27 -19.64
N MET A 43 -6.13 40.25 -18.77
CA MET A 43 -6.88 40.26 -17.52
C MET A 43 -6.38 41.40 -16.60
N PRO A 44 -7.28 42.20 -16.01
CA PRO A 44 -6.89 43.28 -15.10
C PRO A 44 -6.27 42.75 -13.80
N VAL A 45 -6.72 41.60 -13.33
CA VAL A 45 -6.25 40.95 -12.09
C VAL A 45 -6.23 39.43 -12.27
N SER A 46 -5.40 38.73 -11.49
CA SER A 46 -5.31 37.27 -11.52
C SER A 46 -6.37 36.56 -10.67
N ASN A 47 -7.08 37.30 -9.82
CA ASN A 47 -7.99 36.74 -8.83
C ASN A 47 -9.42 36.71 -9.38
N VAL A 48 -9.79 35.57 -9.95
CA VAL A 48 -11.10 35.29 -10.54
C VAL A 48 -11.93 34.52 -9.53
N ASN A 49 -13.12 35.03 -9.21
CA ASN A 49 -14.02 34.45 -8.21
C ASN A 49 -15.02 33.46 -8.83
N GLU A 50 -15.57 33.79 -10.00
CA GLU A 50 -16.56 32.97 -10.71
C GLU A 50 -16.39 33.12 -12.23
N VAL A 51 -16.71 32.06 -12.97
CA VAL A 51 -16.67 32.02 -14.44
C VAL A 51 -17.96 31.41 -14.96
N ILE A 52 -18.58 32.03 -15.97
CA ILE A 52 -19.67 31.42 -16.73
C ILE A 52 -19.42 31.55 -18.23
N GLN A 53 -20.09 30.71 -18.99
CA GLN A 53 -20.27 30.88 -20.42
C GLN A 53 -21.71 31.34 -20.67
N ASP A 54 -21.90 32.37 -21.48
CA ASP A 54 -23.24 32.81 -21.88
C ASP A 54 -23.80 31.95 -23.03
N SER A 55 -25.09 32.15 -23.33
CA SER A 55 -25.80 31.42 -24.40
C SER A 55 -25.25 31.66 -25.80
N GLU A 56 -24.45 32.71 -26.00
CA GLU A 56 -23.83 33.10 -27.29
C GLU A 56 -22.41 32.54 -27.42
N GLY A 57 -21.87 31.95 -26.34
CA GLY A 57 -20.58 31.30 -26.30
C GLY A 57 -19.44 32.19 -25.76
N TYR A 58 -19.71 33.43 -25.35
CA TYR A 58 -18.71 34.29 -24.70
C TYR A 58 -18.47 33.83 -23.26
N MET A 59 -17.23 33.98 -22.81
CA MET A 59 -16.83 33.68 -21.44
C MET A 59 -16.91 34.96 -20.60
N TRP A 60 -17.45 34.85 -19.39
CA TRP A 60 -17.56 35.96 -18.46
C TRP A 60 -16.82 35.63 -17.16
N TYR A 61 -16.01 36.56 -16.67
CA TYR A 61 -15.20 36.41 -15.46
C TYR A 61 -15.58 37.45 -14.41
N ALA A 62 -15.95 36.97 -13.22
CA ALA A 62 -16.07 37.78 -12.01
C ALA A 62 -14.69 37.92 -11.40
N THR A 63 -14.16 39.14 -11.32
CA THR A 63 -12.85 39.36 -10.72
C THR A 63 -12.94 40.10 -9.39
N LEU A 64 -12.02 39.79 -8.48
CA LEU A 64 -11.85 40.52 -7.24
C LEU A 64 -10.98 41.74 -7.54
N GLU A 65 -11.61 42.92 -7.57
CA GLU A 65 -11.03 44.28 -7.78
C GLU A 65 -10.85 44.71 -9.24
N GLY A 66 -10.89 43.78 -10.21
CA GLY A 66 -10.73 44.08 -11.63
C GLY A 66 -12.03 44.42 -12.39
N GLY A 67 -13.20 44.25 -11.76
CA GLY A 67 -14.51 44.41 -12.40
C GLY A 67 -15.01 43.13 -13.12
N LEU A 68 -16.02 43.31 -13.97
CA LEU A 68 -16.59 42.22 -14.79
C LEU A 68 -15.85 42.16 -16.13
N CYS A 69 -15.41 40.98 -16.55
CA CYS A 69 -14.69 40.81 -17.81
C CYS A 69 -15.46 39.91 -18.77
N ARG A 70 -15.54 40.27 -20.05
CA ARG A 70 -16.05 39.43 -21.15
C ARG A 70 -14.91 39.04 -22.06
N ASP A 71 -14.81 37.76 -22.39
CA ASP A 71 -13.75 37.19 -23.22
C ASP A 71 -14.36 36.50 -24.44
N ASP A 72 -13.96 36.98 -25.62
CA ASP A 72 -14.35 36.42 -26.92
C ASP A 72 -13.35 35.37 -27.45
N GLY A 73 -12.33 35.05 -26.65
CA GLY A 73 -11.23 34.13 -26.99
C GLY A 73 -9.99 34.83 -27.56
N TYR A 74 -10.09 36.09 -27.97
CA TYR A 74 -9.01 36.90 -28.53
C TYR A 74 -8.76 38.19 -27.73
N HIS A 75 -9.83 38.82 -27.24
CA HIS A 75 -9.85 40.07 -26.51
C HIS A 75 -10.71 39.97 -25.24
N ILE A 76 -10.26 40.67 -24.18
CA ILE A 76 -11.03 40.81 -22.94
C ILE A 76 -11.54 42.25 -22.81
N ASP A 77 -12.86 42.42 -22.88
CA ASP A 77 -13.54 43.67 -22.56
C ASP A 77 -13.75 43.76 -21.04
N VAL A 78 -13.31 44.86 -20.43
CA VAL A 78 -13.36 45.06 -18.97
C VAL A 78 -14.38 46.14 -18.61
N PHE A 79 -15.42 45.72 -17.88
CA PHE A 79 -16.44 46.59 -17.31
C PHE A 79 -16.10 46.88 -15.85
N ARG A 80 -15.51 48.06 -15.61
CA ARG A 80 -15.09 48.48 -14.27
C ARG A 80 -15.30 49.97 -14.04
N ARG A 81 -15.43 50.33 -12.77
CA ARG A 81 -15.39 51.72 -12.32
C ARG A 81 -13.96 52.25 -12.43
N ASP A 82 -13.76 53.22 -13.31
CA ASP A 82 -12.47 53.87 -13.56
C ASP A 82 -12.60 55.40 -13.50
N MET A 83 -11.46 56.10 -13.55
CA MET A 83 -11.40 57.57 -13.62
C MET A 83 -12.25 58.14 -14.78
N ASN A 84 -12.32 57.41 -15.90
CA ASN A 84 -13.08 57.82 -17.08
C ASN A 84 -14.57 57.48 -17.00
N HIS A 85 -14.92 56.44 -16.23
CA HIS A 85 -16.29 55.94 -16.08
C HIS A 85 -16.64 55.69 -14.60
N PRO A 86 -16.64 56.74 -13.75
CA PRO A 86 -16.78 56.58 -12.30
C PRO A 86 -18.18 56.18 -11.85
N SER A 87 -19.17 56.28 -12.75
CA SER A 87 -20.58 55.98 -12.51
C SER A 87 -21.04 54.63 -13.07
N LEU A 88 -20.18 53.87 -13.76
CA LEU A 88 -20.55 52.61 -14.41
C LEU A 88 -20.89 51.52 -13.39
N LEU A 89 -20.09 51.40 -12.33
CA LEU A 89 -20.30 50.49 -11.20
C LEU A 89 -20.04 51.21 -9.88
N THR A 90 -20.73 50.78 -8.82
CA THR A 90 -20.48 51.28 -7.45
C THR A 90 -19.21 50.70 -6.82
N ASP A 91 -18.81 49.52 -7.27
CA ASP A 91 -17.64 48.78 -6.79
C ASP A 91 -17.16 47.77 -7.85
N ASN A 92 -15.86 47.45 -7.83
CA ASN A 92 -15.21 46.55 -8.80
C ASN A 92 -15.05 45.11 -8.28
N LEU A 93 -15.47 44.84 -7.04
CA LEU A 93 -15.50 43.48 -6.47
C LEU A 93 -16.74 42.74 -6.97
N ILE A 94 -16.57 41.81 -7.90
CA ILE A 94 -17.66 40.98 -8.41
C ILE A 94 -17.67 39.64 -7.66
N PHE A 95 -18.78 39.31 -6.99
CA PHE A 95 -18.89 38.10 -6.18
C PHE A 95 -19.55 36.95 -6.94
N SER A 96 -20.64 37.22 -7.63
CA SER A 96 -21.32 36.19 -8.40
C SER A 96 -21.93 36.74 -9.67
N LEU A 97 -22.05 35.90 -10.70
CA LEU A 97 -22.64 36.23 -11.98
C LEU A 97 -23.44 35.04 -12.54
N CYS A 98 -24.52 35.34 -13.27
CA CYS A 98 -25.39 34.33 -13.87
C CYS A 98 -26.17 34.94 -15.03
N GLU A 99 -26.37 34.18 -16.10
CA GLU A 99 -27.23 34.59 -17.21
C GLU A 99 -28.71 34.33 -16.87
N ALA A 100 -29.53 35.36 -16.99
CA ALA A 100 -30.97 35.27 -16.81
C ALA A 100 -31.66 34.75 -18.09
N PRO A 101 -32.87 34.16 -18.00
CA PRO A 101 -33.56 33.58 -19.18
C PRO A 101 -33.93 34.58 -20.27
N ASN A 102 -33.88 35.88 -19.99
CA ASN A 102 -34.08 36.95 -20.97
C ASN A 102 -32.79 37.33 -21.72
N GLY A 103 -31.67 36.65 -21.45
CA GLY A 103 -30.37 36.92 -22.04
C GLY A 103 -29.58 38.04 -21.34
N GLU A 104 -30.05 38.59 -20.22
CA GLU A 104 -29.24 39.55 -19.46
C GLU A 104 -28.21 38.85 -18.57
N ILE A 105 -27.04 39.46 -18.40
CA ILE A 105 -26.05 39.00 -17.43
C ILE A 105 -26.29 39.70 -16.10
N TRP A 106 -26.68 38.95 -15.09
CA TRP A 106 -26.87 39.46 -13.73
C TRP A 106 -25.61 39.21 -12.93
N PHE A 107 -25.15 40.21 -12.19
CA PHE A 107 -23.95 40.08 -11.37
C PHE A 107 -24.04 40.91 -10.10
N SER A 108 -23.36 40.46 -9.05
CA SER A 108 -23.35 41.10 -7.74
C SER A 108 -22.01 41.75 -7.42
N THR A 109 -22.10 42.96 -6.86
CA THR A 109 -20.97 43.67 -6.26
C THR A 109 -21.09 43.68 -4.74
N SER A 110 -20.08 44.22 -4.04
CA SER A 110 -20.19 44.41 -2.57
C SER A 110 -21.33 45.37 -2.17
N LYS A 111 -21.79 46.23 -3.11
CA LYS A 111 -22.73 47.32 -2.84
C LYS A 111 -24.07 47.20 -3.55
N SER A 112 -24.19 46.43 -4.62
CA SER A 112 -25.46 46.27 -5.35
C SER A 112 -25.43 45.09 -6.31
N VAL A 113 -26.62 44.65 -6.72
CA VAL A 113 -26.82 43.71 -7.84
C VAL A 113 -27.14 44.49 -9.11
N TYR A 114 -26.54 44.09 -10.22
CA TYR A 114 -26.66 44.72 -11.53
C TYR A 114 -27.18 43.71 -12.57
N ALA A 115 -27.81 44.23 -13.61
CA ALA A 115 -28.12 43.53 -14.85
C ALA A 115 -27.42 44.27 -16.00
N LEU A 116 -26.76 43.50 -16.86
CA LEU A 116 -26.15 43.96 -18.09
C LEU A 116 -26.97 43.44 -19.28
N ASP A 117 -27.37 44.34 -20.16
CA ASP A 117 -27.99 43.98 -21.44
C ASP A 117 -26.89 43.68 -22.46
N LYS A 118 -26.95 42.51 -23.10
CA LYS A 118 -25.92 42.06 -24.06
C LYS A 118 -25.97 42.83 -25.39
N HIS A 119 -27.09 43.48 -25.73
CA HIS A 119 -27.23 44.17 -27.01
C HIS A 119 -26.43 45.48 -27.06
N ASP A 120 -26.45 46.25 -25.97
CA ASP A 120 -25.80 47.57 -25.89
C ASP A 120 -24.74 47.65 -24.77
N TYR A 121 -24.54 46.58 -24.01
CA TYR A 121 -23.66 46.51 -22.85
C TYR A 121 -23.97 47.56 -21.78
N SER A 122 -25.22 48.04 -21.75
CA SER A 122 -25.67 48.96 -20.70
C SER A 122 -25.81 48.21 -19.38
N ILE A 123 -25.25 48.81 -18.32
CA ILE A 123 -25.30 48.26 -16.97
C ILE A 123 -26.29 49.05 -16.15
N ARG A 124 -27.28 48.36 -15.57
CA ARG A 124 -28.30 48.96 -14.73
C ARG A 124 -28.41 48.25 -13.38
N PRO A 125 -28.62 48.98 -12.28
CA PRO A 125 -28.94 48.34 -11.01
C PRO A 125 -30.28 47.60 -11.14
N LEU A 126 -30.34 46.36 -10.66
CA LEU A 126 -31.49 45.47 -10.85
C LEU A 126 -32.76 46.01 -10.16
N ASN A 127 -32.60 46.61 -8.98
CA ASN A 127 -33.67 47.26 -8.22
C ASN A 127 -33.06 48.20 -7.18
N ASP A 128 -33.73 49.33 -6.89
CA ASP A 128 -33.28 50.26 -5.84
C ASP A 128 -33.23 49.61 -4.45
N MET A 129 -34.03 48.57 -4.21
CA MET A 129 -33.99 47.78 -2.98
C MET A 129 -32.68 47.00 -2.78
N PHE A 130 -31.96 46.68 -3.85
CA PHE A 130 -30.67 45.97 -3.75
C PHE A 130 -29.49 46.92 -3.57
N ARG A 131 -29.71 48.24 -3.45
CA ARG A 131 -28.67 49.18 -3.04
C ARG A 131 -28.19 48.83 -1.63
N ASN A 132 -26.87 48.78 -1.45
CA ASN A 132 -26.17 48.27 -0.27
C ASN A 132 -26.45 46.80 0.09
N THR A 133 -26.96 46.00 -0.87
CA THR A 133 -27.12 44.55 -0.67
C THR A 133 -26.01 43.81 -1.41
N ARG A 134 -25.21 43.06 -0.66
CA ARG A 134 -24.24 42.11 -1.21
C ARG A 134 -24.93 40.79 -1.46
N ALA A 135 -25.11 40.41 -2.72
CA ALA A 135 -25.53 39.04 -3.06
C ALA A 135 -24.27 38.17 -3.22
N LEU A 136 -24.18 37.11 -2.42
CA LEU A 136 -23.06 36.16 -2.46
C LEU A 136 -23.18 35.20 -3.64
N HIS A 137 -24.40 34.89 -4.06
CA HIS A 137 -24.67 33.93 -5.11
C HIS A 137 -25.92 34.32 -5.89
N ILE A 138 -25.83 34.19 -7.21
CA ILE A 138 -26.94 34.37 -8.15
C ILE A 138 -27.09 33.07 -8.93
N SER A 139 -28.26 32.47 -8.92
CA SER A 139 -28.51 31.25 -9.68
C SER A 139 -29.89 31.19 -10.32
N LEU A 140 -29.98 30.47 -11.44
CA LEU A 140 -31.25 30.18 -12.09
C LEU A 140 -31.95 29.02 -11.38
N LEU A 141 -33.21 29.21 -11.01
CA LEU A 141 -34.07 28.16 -10.45
C LEU A 141 -34.74 27.34 -11.57
N PRO A 142 -35.11 26.07 -11.29
CA PRO A 142 -35.80 25.22 -12.26
C PRO A 142 -37.14 25.79 -12.79
N ASN A 143 -37.75 26.73 -12.06
CA ASN A 143 -38.98 27.40 -12.46
C ASN A 143 -38.76 28.59 -13.42
N GLY A 144 -37.51 28.89 -13.78
CA GLY A 144 -37.14 30.02 -14.63
C GLY A 144 -37.01 31.37 -13.92
N ASN A 145 -37.13 31.41 -12.59
CA ASN A 145 -36.82 32.59 -11.79
C ASN A 145 -35.35 32.59 -11.36
N MET A 146 -34.83 33.77 -11.06
CA MET A 146 -33.50 33.97 -10.52
C MET A 146 -33.55 33.97 -9.00
N LEU A 147 -32.66 33.23 -8.34
CA LEU A 147 -32.43 33.28 -6.91
C LEU A 147 -31.23 34.18 -6.63
N LEU A 148 -31.44 35.20 -5.80
CA LEU A 148 -30.40 36.09 -5.28
C LEU A 148 -30.22 35.83 -3.80
N GLU A 149 -29.10 35.24 -3.42
CA GLU A 149 -28.79 34.95 -2.02
C GLU A 149 -27.85 36.03 -1.46
N SER A 150 -28.34 36.79 -0.48
CA SER A 150 -27.54 37.71 0.32
C SER A 150 -27.15 37.09 1.66
N ASP A 151 -26.29 37.76 2.43
CA ASP A 151 -25.81 37.36 3.76
C ASP A 151 -26.95 37.02 4.76
N SER A 152 -28.15 37.58 4.56
CA SER A 152 -29.30 37.42 5.47
C SER A 152 -30.61 37.02 4.78
N VAL A 153 -30.73 37.23 3.47
CA VAL A 153 -32.01 37.09 2.75
C VAL A 153 -31.80 36.56 1.34
N ALA A 154 -32.66 35.64 0.93
CA ALA A 154 -32.80 35.09 -0.41
C ALA A 154 -34.01 35.74 -1.06
N TYR A 155 -33.79 36.29 -2.23
CA TYR A 155 -34.83 36.87 -3.06
C TYR A 155 -35.02 35.99 -4.28
N GLU A 156 -36.24 35.55 -4.50
CA GLU A 156 -36.64 34.98 -5.77
C GLU A 156 -37.15 36.12 -6.65
N VAL A 157 -36.48 36.35 -7.78
CA VAL A 157 -36.70 37.47 -8.69
C VAL A 157 -36.98 36.93 -10.08
N THR A 158 -38.03 37.40 -10.72
CA THR A 158 -38.33 37.05 -12.12
C THR A 158 -37.35 37.73 -13.08
N SER A 159 -37.23 37.19 -14.29
CA SER A 159 -36.49 37.81 -15.41
C SER A 159 -36.96 39.23 -15.76
N ARG A 160 -38.15 39.66 -15.30
CA ARG A 160 -38.65 41.05 -15.42
C ARG A 160 -38.32 41.93 -14.20
N HIS A 161 -37.32 41.54 -13.41
CA HIS A 161 -36.83 42.25 -12.22
C HIS A 161 -37.84 42.41 -11.08
N LYS A 162 -38.95 41.67 -11.13
CA LYS A 162 -39.97 41.67 -10.06
C LYS A 162 -39.66 40.60 -9.02
N ILE A 163 -39.58 41.00 -7.76
CA ILE A 163 -39.41 40.11 -6.61
C ILE A 163 -40.70 39.32 -6.41
N VAL A 164 -40.62 38.00 -6.49
CA VAL A 164 -41.74 37.06 -6.29
C VAL A 164 -41.81 36.62 -4.85
N LYS A 165 -40.65 36.32 -4.25
CA LYS A 165 -40.57 35.78 -2.89
C LYS A 165 -39.35 36.33 -2.16
N LYS A 166 -39.53 36.68 -0.90
CA LYS A 166 -38.45 37.03 0.03
C LYS A 166 -38.43 35.98 1.12
N LYS A 167 -37.35 35.23 1.22
CA LYS A 167 -37.13 34.21 2.25
C LYS A 167 -35.83 34.57 2.97
N ASN A 168 -35.80 34.59 4.29
CA ASN A 168 -34.53 34.82 4.98
C ASN A 168 -33.59 33.63 4.70
N VAL A 169 -32.37 33.87 4.20
CA VAL A 169 -31.37 32.81 4.02
C VAL A 169 -30.95 32.37 5.39
N VAL A 170 -31.06 31.07 5.62
CA VAL A 170 -30.56 30.42 6.81
C VAL A 170 -29.10 30.03 6.57
N TYR A 171 -28.25 31.01 6.87
CA TYR A 171 -26.86 30.92 7.35
C TYR A 171 -25.84 30.00 6.63
N ARG A 172 -24.83 30.62 5.99
CA ARG A 172 -23.48 30.06 5.82
C ARG A 172 -22.55 30.68 6.87
N GLY A 173 -22.18 29.92 7.90
CA GLY A 173 -21.13 30.32 8.84
C GLY A 173 -20.29 29.13 9.29
N ARG A 174 -19.23 29.40 10.04
CA ARG A 174 -18.26 28.40 10.49
C ARG A 174 -18.82 27.67 11.70
N PHE A 175 -19.45 26.52 11.50
CA PHE A 175 -19.97 25.75 12.62
C PHE A 175 -18.83 25.16 13.45
N ARG A 176 -18.82 25.48 14.75
CA ARG A 176 -17.89 24.93 15.73
C ARG A 176 -18.44 23.68 16.40
N ILE A 177 -19.77 23.60 16.57
CA ILE A 177 -20.45 22.47 17.21
C ILE A 177 -21.74 22.20 16.45
N ILE A 178 -22.01 20.91 16.19
CA ILE A 178 -23.23 20.42 15.57
C ILE A 178 -23.74 19.26 16.42
N HIS A 179 -25.00 19.32 16.86
CA HIS A 179 -25.64 18.20 17.54
C HIS A 179 -26.99 17.88 16.87
N PRO A 180 -27.21 16.62 16.45
CA PRO A 180 -28.54 16.19 16.03
C PRO A 180 -29.47 16.05 17.23
N ASP A 181 -30.75 16.36 17.01
CA ASP A 181 -31.86 16.09 17.92
C ASP A 181 -32.11 14.58 18.04
N THR A 182 -32.87 14.18 19.06
CA THR A 182 -33.29 12.80 19.35
C THR A 182 -33.91 12.05 18.17
N GLU A 183 -34.59 12.77 17.27
CA GLU A 183 -35.19 12.20 16.05
C GLU A 183 -34.32 12.38 14.79
N GLY A 184 -33.09 12.93 14.90
CA GLY A 184 -32.17 13.15 13.76
C GLY A 184 -32.60 14.21 12.74
N LYS A 185 -33.83 14.73 12.84
CA LYS A 185 -34.45 15.69 11.89
C LYS A 185 -34.15 17.16 12.16
N LYS A 186 -33.50 17.48 13.28
CA LYS A 186 -33.18 18.85 13.66
C LYS A 186 -31.77 18.92 14.22
N TRP A 187 -31.12 20.06 14.05
CA TRP A 187 -29.73 20.27 14.40
C TRP A 187 -29.59 21.50 15.27
N VAL A 188 -28.80 21.38 16.32
CA VAL A 188 -28.27 22.52 17.04
C VAL A 188 -26.91 22.86 16.43
N CYS A 189 -26.78 24.04 15.84
CA CYS A 189 -25.58 24.53 15.21
C CYS A 189 -25.06 25.77 15.95
N TYR A 190 -23.77 25.84 16.23
CA TYR A 190 -23.15 26.97 16.93
C TYR A 190 -21.92 27.52 16.21
N ASP A 191 -21.87 28.83 15.94
CA ASP A 191 -20.75 29.54 15.25
C ASP A 191 -20.17 30.68 16.11
N ASN A 192 -19.68 30.36 17.32
CA ASN A 192 -18.97 31.26 18.25
C ASN A 192 -19.70 32.52 18.76
N ARG A 193 -20.82 32.91 18.14
CA ARG A 193 -21.62 34.10 18.49
C ARG A 193 -23.11 33.83 18.49
N ARG A 194 -23.54 32.72 17.88
CA ARG A 194 -24.94 32.43 17.62
C ARG A 194 -25.23 30.95 17.79
N LEU A 195 -26.29 30.66 18.52
CA LEU A 195 -26.92 29.36 18.63
C LEU A 195 -28.09 29.32 17.66
N CYS A 196 -28.07 28.37 16.74
CA CYS A 196 -29.11 28.13 15.75
C CYS A 196 -29.69 26.73 15.96
N TYR A 197 -31.02 26.62 15.97
CA TYR A 197 -31.70 25.33 15.90
C TYR A 197 -32.36 25.21 14.53
N THR A 198 -31.96 24.24 13.73
CA THR A 198 -32.33 24.11 12.32
C THR A 198 -32.98 22.76 12.04
N GLU A 199 -33.80 22.66 11.00
CA GLU A 199 -34.35 21.40 10.50
C GLU A 199 -33.42 20.81 9.43
N SER A 200 -33.21 19.48 9.46
CA SER A 200 -32.23 18.73 8.64
C SER A 200 -32.46 18.87 7.15
N ASP A 201 -33.72 18.80 6.72
CA ASP A 201 -34.06 18.61 5.31
C ASP A 201 -34.30 19.94 4.60
N THR A 202 -34.73 20.96 5.35
CA THR A 202 -35.18 22.25 4.79
C THR A 202 -34.21 23.40 5.05
N SER A 203 -33.14 23.13 5.84
CA SER A 203 -32.26 24.14 6.41
C SER A 203 -33.05 25.30 7.04
N ARG A 204 -34.22 25.02 7.63
CA ARG A 204 -35.06 26.05 8.25
C ARG A 204 -34.58 26.27 9.67
N VAL A 205 -34.10 27.47 9.99
CA VAL A 205 -33.90 27.89 11.40
C VAL A 205 -35.27 28.00 12.07
N ILE A 206 -35.44 27.24 13.14
CA ILE A 206 -36.59 27.28 14.04
C ILE A 206 -36.35 28.34 15.12
N TYR A 207 -35.16 28.32 15.76
CA TYR A 207 -34.77 29.30 16.78
C TYR A 207 -33.37 29.85 16.55
N GLN A 208 -33.17 31.14 16.85
CA GLN A 208 -31.87 31.80 16.77
C GLN A 208 -31.65 32.71 17.97
N TYR A 209 -30.54 32.47 18.69
CA TYR A 209 -30.11 33.32 19.79
C TYR A 209 -28.68 33.80 19.58
N ASN A 210 -28.42 35.08 19.84
CA ASN A 210 -27.09 35.67 19.74
C ASN A 210 -26.35 35.47 21.07
N ILE A 211 -25.90 34.25 21.31
CA ILE A 211 -25.21 33.85 22.55
C ILE A 211 -23.74 33.61 22.22
N LYS A 212 -22.85 34.25 22.97
CA LYS A 212 -21.41 33.93 22.94
C LYS A 212 -21.12 32.85 23.98
N ALA A 213 -21.40 31.61 23.63
CA ALA A 213 -21.05 30.44 24.41
C ALA A 213 -19.58 30.01 24.18
N LYS A 214 -18.87 29.68 25.27
CA LYS A 214 -17.52 29.08 25.24
C LYS A 214 -17.60 27.57 24.96
N ASN A 215 -18.58 26.90 25.55
CA ASN A 215 -18.85 25.47 25.37
C ASN A 215 -20.36 25.19 25.50
N ILE A 216 -20.84 24.13 24.84
CA ILE A 216 -22.24 23.73 24.79
C ILE A 216 -22.32 22.22 25.00
N LEU A 217 -23.26 21.77 25.84
CA LEU A 217 -23.59 20.36 26.06
C LEU A 217 -25.07 20.15 25.81
N VAL A 218 -25.44 19.09 25.09
CA VAL A 218 -26.84 18.73 24.80
C VAL A 218 -27.19 17.45 25.56
N ASP A 219 -28.18 17.54 26.45
CA ASP A 219 -28.84 16.38 27.05
C ASP A 219 -29.97 15.93 26.13
N ARG A 220 -29.73 14.82 25.42
CA ARG A 220 -30.68 14.22 24.47
C ARG A 220 -31.89 13.61 25.17
N THR A 221 -31.77 13.13 26.40
CA THR A 221 -32.90 12.44 27.06
C THR A 221 -34.01 13.39 27.49
N ARG A 222 -33.67 14.67 27.66
CA ARG A 222 -34.57 15.71 28.20
C ARG A 222 -34.71 16.92 27.29
N ASN A 223 -34.12 16.89 26.09
CA ASN A 223 -34.13 18.00 25.13
C ASN A 223 -33.68 19.33 25.78
N LEU A 224 -32.61 19.27 26.58
CA LEU A 224 -32.01 20.43 27.23
C LEU A 224 -30.62 20.70 26.65
N LEU A 225 -30.31 21.98 26.48
CA LEU A 225 -29.00 22.44 26.04
C LEU A 225 -28.41 23.34 27.11
N PHE A 226 -27.21 23.01 27.57
CA PHE A 226 -26.43 23.78 28.53
C PHE A 226 -25.39 24.60 27.77
N ALA A 227 -25.41 25.92 27.92
CA ALA A 227 -24.46 26.83 27.29
C ALA A 227 -23.69 27.63 28.34
N ILE A 228 -22.36 27.55 28.31
CA ILE A 228 -21.50 28.39 29.14
C ILE A 228 -21.27 29.71 28.41
N THR A 229 -21.75 30.82 28.95
CA THR A 229 -21.56 32.16 28.39
C THR A 229 -20.55 32.97 29.20
N ALA A 230 -20.19 34.17 28.74
CA ALA A 230 -19.39 35.10 29.55
C ALA A 230 -20.09 35.50 30.87
N ASP A 231 -21.43 35.48 30.87
CA ASP A 231 -22.26 35.89 32.00
C ASP A 231 -22.60 34.72 32.96
N GLY A 232 -22.25 33.48 32.57
CA GLY A 232 -22.50 32.27 33.35
C GLY A 232 -23.20 31.14 32.60
N LEU A 233 -23.76 30.18 33.34
CA LEU A 233 -24.43 29.00 32.77
C LEU A 233 -25.89 29.30 32.41
N GLN A 234 -26.25 29.11 31.14
CA GLN A 234 -27.62 29.23 30.64
C GLN A 234 -28.14 27.88 30.17
N VAL A 235 -29.44 27.65 30.33
CA VAL A 235 -30.10 26.43 29.85
C VAL A 235 -31.13 26.81 28.79
N PHE A 236 -31.05 26.15 27.66
CA PHE A 236 -31.98 26.27 26.57
C PHE A 236 -32.86 25.03 26.52
N ASN A 237 -34.17 25.23 26.68
CA ASN A 237 -35.15 24.17 26.50
C ASN A 237 -35.49 24.08 25.01
N ILE A 238 -35.14 22.95 24.38
CA ILE A 238 -35.25 22.75 22.94
C ILE A 238 -36.72 22.65 22.51
N ASP A 239 -37.56 21.98 23.31
CA ASP A 239 -38.99 21.79 23.00
C ASP A 239 -39.76 23.12 23.00
N ARG A 240 -39.47 23.99 23.96
CA ARG A 240 -40.18 25.26 24.15
C ARG A 240 -39.53 26.43 23.41
N GLY A 241 -38.29 26.29 22.96
CA GLY A 241 -37.53 27.41 22.39
C GLY A 241 -37.38 28.56 23.39
N ILE A 242 -37.15 28.25 24.66
CA ILE A 242 -36.98 29.26 25.71
C ILE A 242 -35.57 29.13 26.27
N LEU A 243 -34.83 30.23 26.22
CA LEU A 243 -33.57 30.39 26.94
C LEU A 243 -33.89 30.80 28.37
N SER A 244 -33.39 30.04 29.34
CA SER A 244 -33.50 30.40 30.76
C SER A 244 -32.63 31.62 31.06
N ASP A 245 -32.98 32.33 32.13
CA ASP A 245 -32.04 33.25 32.76
C ASP A 245 -30.80 32.49 33.24
N CYS A 246 -29.71 33.23 33.49
CA CYS A 246 -28.46 32.66 33.96
C CYS A 246 -28.69 31.90 35.28
N ILE A 247 -28.55 30.57 35.25
CA ILE A 247 -28.79 29.70 36.41
C ILE A 247 -27.63 29.81 37.40
N TYR A 248 -26.45 30.17 36.91
CA TYR A 248 -25.26 30.37 37.73
C TYR A 248 -24.40 31.50 37.17
N GLN A 249 -24.25 32.57 37.97
CA GLN A 249 -23.44 33.73 37.64
C GLN A 249 -22.08 33.64 38.36
N TYR A 250 -21.00 33.99 37.65
CA TYR A 250 -19.64 33.97 38.23
C TYR A 250 -19.52 35.00 39.36
N SER A 251 -19.25 34.54 40.59
CA SER A 251 -19.17 35.43 41.75
C SER A 251 -17.86 36.22 41.83
N GLU A 252 -16.77 35.75 41.20
CA GLU A 252 -15.46 36.41 41.20
C GLU A 252 -14.74 36.19 39.86
N ASN A 253 -14.39 37.31 39.18
CA ASN A 253 -13.67 37.38 37.89
C ASN A 253 -14.24 36.53 36.73
N PRO A 254 -15.05 37.12 35.82
CA PRO A 254 -15.58 36.43 34.62
C PRO A 254 -14.49 35.96 33.62
N GLU A 255 -13.24 36.37 33.82
CA GLU A 255 -12.09 35.92 33.02
C GLU A 255 -11.56 34.53 33.43
N LEU A 256 -11.84 34.06 34.66
CA LEU A 256 -11.48 32.70 35.11
C LEU A 256 -12.47 31.70 34.51
N GLY A 257 -12.24 31.40 33.23
CA GLY A 257 -13.14 30.67 32.37
C GLY A 257 -13.50 29.28 32.90
N VAL A 258 -14.78 28.95 32.76
CA VAL A 258 -15.26 27.56 32.73
C VAL A 258 -15.09 27.03 31.31
N PHE A 259 -14.54 25.82 31.17
CA PHE A 259 -14.18 25.24 29.87
C PHE A 259 -14.92 23.95 29.55
N GLY A 260 -15.27 23.13 30.54
CA GLY A 260 -15.91 21.83 30.35
C GLY A 260 -17.28 21.72 31.02
N LEU A 261 -18.21 21.08 30.30
CA LEU A 261 -19.46 20.56 30.85
C LEU A 261 -19.44 19.04 30.69
N TYR A 262 -19.89 18.34 31.72
CA TYR A 262 -20.09 16.90 31.68
C TYR A 262 -21.37 16.53 32.41
N LEU A 263 -22.16 15.61 31.84
CA LEU A 263 -23.37 15.10 32.46
C LEU A 263 -23.13 13.64 32.83
N ASP A 264 -23.32 13.28 34.09
CA ASP A 264 -23.17 11.89 34.53
C ASP A 264 -24.46 11.06 34.34
N HIS A 265 -24.36 9.74 34.50
CA HIS A 265 -25.51 8.81 34.39
C HIS A 265 -26.62 9.05 35.44
N GLN A 266 -26.33 9.79 36.51
CA GLN A 266 -27.28 10.19 37.54
C GLN A 266 -27.90 11.58 37.24
N TYR A 267 -27.58 12.16 36.08
CA TYR A 267 -27.96 13.50 35.67
C TYR A 267 -27.45 14.61 36.60
N ASN A 268 -26.24 14.48 37.14
CA ASN A 268 -25.53 15.63 37.69
C ASN A 268 -24.68 16.27 36.60
N LEU A 269 -24.80 17.59 36.50
CA LEU A 269 -23.99 18.42 35.62
C LEU A 269 -22.74 18.87 36.37
N TRP A 270 -21.60 18.44 35.86
CA TRP A 270 -20.27 18.78 36.34
C TRP A 270 -19.71 19.92 35.50
N MET A 271 -19.24 20.96 36.17
CA MET A 271 -18.68 22.16 35.54
C MET A 271 -17.23 22.36 35.97
N THR A 272 -16.34 22.56 34.99
CA THR A 272 -14.87 22.67 35.20
C THR A 272 -14.35 24.06 34.86
N GLY A 273 -13.43 24.62 35.65
CA GLY A 273 -12.90 25.97 35.43
C GLY A 273 -11.42 26.16 35.80
N TYR A 274 -10.94 27.39 35.62
CA TYR A 274 -9.54 27.80 35.81
C TYR A 274 -9.02 27.66 37.27
N HIS A 275 -9.92 27.53 38.24
CA HIS A 275 -9.60 27.27 39.64
C HIS A 275 -9.93 25.80 39.97
N PRO A 276 -9.17 25.09 40.84
CA PRO A 276 -9.40 23.68 41.23
C PRO A 276 -10.71 23.41 42.01
N SER A 277 -11.63 24.36 41.94
CA SER A 277 -12.98 24.30 42.45
C SER A 277 -13.92 23.71 41.41
N PHE A 278 -14.45 22.52 41.67
CA PHE A 278 -15.52 21.97 40.85
C PHE A 278 -16.87 22.47 41.34
N THR A 279 -17.77 22.77 40.43
CA THR A 279 -19.16 23.07 40.79
C THR A 279 -20.04 21.96 40.23
N VAL A 280 -20.73 21.26 41.12
CA VAL A 280 -21.67 20.21 40.75
C VAL A 280 -23.08 20.75 40.90
N PHE A 281 -23.87 20.60 39.83
CA PHE A 281 -25.30 20.84 39.82
C PHE A 281 -26.02 19.51 39.70
N THR A 282 -27.03 19.27 40.53
CA THR A 282 -28.00 18.21 40.27
C THR A 282 -28.95 18.73 39.19
N ALA A 283 -29.18 18.01 38.08
CA ALA A 283 -29.96 18.53 36.94
C ALA A 283 -31.46 18.77 37.24
N PHE A 284 -31.90 18.74 38.50
CA PHE A 284 -33.19 19.26 38.93
C PHE A 284 -33.09 19.97 40.29
N ALA A 285 -33.61 21.21 40.32
CA ALA A 285 -34.12 21.97 41.46
C ALA A 285 -33.29 22.03 42.76
N SER A 286 -32.25 22.86 42.74
CA SER A 286 -31.96 23.81 43.84
C SER A 286 -30.88 24.80 43.39
N PRO A 287 -30.96 26.10 43.71
CA PRO A 287 -29.85 27.04 43.54
C PRO A 287 -28.63 26.70 44.44
N ALA A 288 -28.72 25.65 45.25
CA ALA A 288 -27.61 25.14 46.05
C ALA A 288 -26.61 24.37 45.16
N ALA A 289 -25.86 25.10 44.34
CA ALA A 289 -24.66 24.58 43.70
C ALA A 289 -23.70 24.07 44.77
N LYS A 290 -23.33 22.79 44.73
CA LYS A 290 -22.34 22.24 45.67
C LYS A 290 -20.96 22.48 45.08
N LYS A 291 -20.30 23.54 45.57
CA LYS A 291 -18.90 23.81 45.25
C LYS A 291 -18.02 22.81 46.00
N LEU A 292 -17.26 22.01 45.26
CA LEU A 292 -16.32 21.03 45.76
C LEU A 292 -14.92 21.56 45.51
N ASP A 293 -14.32 22.19 46.52
CA ASP A 293 -12.94 22.66 46.47
C ASP A 293 -11.99 21.50 46.78
N ILE A 294 -11.23 21.04 45.79
CA ILE A 294 -10.16 20.07 46.05
C ILE A 294 -8.96 20.81 46.64
N LYS A 295 -8.93 20.92 47.98
CA LYS A 295 -7.77 21.42 48.73
C LYS A 295 -6.71 20.32 48.86
N SER A 296 -6.09 19.92 47.76
CA SER A 296 -4.90 19.06 47.77
C SER A 296 -3.74 19.77 47.09
N PRO A 297 -2.53 19.77 47.69
CA PRO A 297 -1.36 20.47 47.14
C PRO A 297 -0.93 19.98 45.73
N ASP A 298 -1.38 18.80 45.28
CA ASP A 298 -1.12 18.27 43.93
C ASP A 298 -2.02 18.87 42.82
N TYR A 299 -2.98 19.71 43.17
CA TYR A 299 -4.01 20.25 42.26
C TYR A 299 -4.17 21.77 42.36
N SER A 300 -3.35 22.47 43.16
CA SER A 300 -3.49 23.92 43.39
C SER A 300 -3.19 24.80 42.17
N ASP A 301 -2.41 24.30 41.20
CA ASP A 301 -1.91 25.07 40.04
C ASP A 301 -2.23 24.43 38.67
N VAL A 302 -3.23 23.53 38.58
CA VAL A 302 -3.38 22.65 37.40
C VAL A 302 -4.69 22.86 36.65
N TYR A 303 -4.60 23.09 35.34
CA TYR A 303 -5.72 23.14 34.40
C TYR A 303 -6.41 21.78 34.30
N VAL A 304 -7.73 21.78 34.51
CA VAL A 304 -8.57 20.59 34.33
C VAL A 304 -9.45 20.80 33.11
N ASP A 305 -9.08 20.15 32.01
CA ASP A 305 -9.80 20.27 30.74
C ASP A 305 -11.10 19.44 30.79
N ARG A 306 -11.01 18.18 31.27
CA ARG A 306 -12.15 17.24 31.34
C ARG A 306 -12.18 16.35 32.57
N ILE A 307 -13.40 15.92 32.90
CA ILE A 307 -13.72 15.00 34.00
C ILE A 307 -14.60 13.87 33.43
N GLN A 308 -14.39 12.65 33.91
CA GLN A 308 -15.18 11.48 33.56
C GLN A 308 -15.50 10.67 34.80
N LEU A 309 -16.74 10.19 34.92
CA LEU A 309 -17.11 9.20 35.93
C LEU A 309 -16.90 7.80 35.32
N LEU A 310 -16.08 6.97 35.95
CA LEU A 310 -15.89 5.57 35.55
C LEU A 310 -17.12 4.74 35.94
N PRO A 311 -17.40 3.61 35.27
CA PRO A 311 -18.53 2.73 35.58
C PRO A 311 -18.54 2.19 37.02
N ASP A 312 -17.39 2.19 37.68
CA ASP A 312 -17.21 1.82 39.09
C ASP A 312 -17.46 2.97 40.08
N GLY A 313 -17.92 4.12 39.60
CA GLY A 313 -18.23 5.32 40.38
C GLY A 313 -17.02 6.19 40.71
N ARG A 314 -15.82 5.88 40.20
CA ARG A 314 -14.62 6.71 40.42
C ARG A 314 -14.55 7.87 39.43
N LEU A 315 -14.21 9.06 39.93
CA LEU A 315 -14.00 10.24 39.07
C LEU A 315 -12.56 10.27 38.54
N LYS A 316 -12.39 10.26 37.22
CA LYS A 316 -11.11 10.41 36.53
C LYS A 316 -11.00 11.81 35.95
N ILE A 317 -9.92 12.50 36.30
CA ILE A 317 -9.65 13.89 35.93
C ILE A 317 -8.50 13.91 34.93
N TYR A 318 -8.72 14.52 33.76
CA TYR A 318 -7.71 14.66 32.72
C TYR A 318 -7.02 16.02 32.85
N LYS A 319 -5.70 15.97 33.09
CA LYS A 319 -4.80 17.13 33.22
C LYS A 319 -4.03 17.32 31.92
N ASP A 320 -4.13 18.50 31.31
CA ASP A 320 -3.47 18.93 30.06
C ASP A 320 -3.59 17.96 28.87
N ILE A 321 -3.80 18.53 27.67
CA ILE A 321 -3.88 17.87 26.35
C ILE A 321 -5.30 17.49 25.92
N HIS A 322 -5.62 17.87 24.67
CA HIS A 322 -6.86 17.58 23.96
C HIS A 322 -7.06 16.07 23.78
N TYR A 323 -7.94 15.46 24.59
CA TYR A 323 -8.39 14.07 24.42
C TYR A 323 -9.78 14.05 23.79
N VAL A 324 -9.95 13.24 22.74
CA VAL A 324 -11.26 12.97 22.15
C VAL A 324 -11.85 11.72 22.79
N SER A 325 -13.10 11.80 23.22
CA SER A 325 -13.84 10.73 23.90
C SER A 325 -14.82 10.08 22.95
N LEU A 326 -14.78 8.76 22.83
CA LEU A 326 -15.70 7.99 22.00
C LEU A 326 -16.71 7.28 22.90
N TYR A 327 -17.98 7.63 22.77
CA TYR A 327 -19.09 6.96 23.45
C TYR A 327 -19.74 5.96 22.50
N ASP A 328 -19.60 4.67 22.78
CA ASP A 328 -20.40 3.63 22.13
C ASP A 328 -21.71 3.46 22.93
N LEU A 329 -22.83 3.89 22.35
CA LEU A 329 -24.16 3.77 22.94
C LEU A 329 -24.63 2.30 23.05
N ASN A 330 -24.01 1.37 22.33
CA ASN A 330 -24.49 0.00 22.20
C ASN A 330 -23.75 -1.01 23.10
N ASN A 331 -22.55 -0.69 23.61
CA ASN A 331 -21.73 -1.63 24.38
C ASN A 331 -21.31 -1.17 25.78
N ASP A 332 -21.69 0.02 26.24
CA ASP A 332 -21.24 0.58 27.53
C ASP A 332 -19.69 0.60 27.67
N THR A 333 -18.97 0.58 26.54
CA THR A 333 -17.50 0.66 26.48
C THR A 333 -17.09 1.94 25.76
N GLU A 334 -16.47 2.87 26.49
CA GLU A 334 -15.92 4.10 25.94
C GLU A 334 -14.43 3.94 25.55
N GLU A 335 -14.07 4.42 24.35
CA GLU A 335 -12.69 4.40 23.85
C GLU A 335 -12.08 5.82 23.77
N LEU A 336 -10.76 5.94 23.99
CA LEU A 336 -10.05 7.22 24.07
C LEU A 336 -9.01 7.36 22.96
N VAL A 337 -9.06 8.49 22.25
CA VAL A 337 -8.04 8.89 21.26
C VAL A 337 -7.33 10.14 21.78
N SER A 338 -5.98 10.11 21.80
CA SER A 338 -5.15 11.21 22.28
C SER A 338 -4.61 12.08 21.13
N ASN A 339 -4.65 13.41 21.26
CA ASN A 339 -4.16 14.36 20.25
C ASN A 339 -2.72 14.83 20.53
N THR A 340 -1.74 13.91 20.58
CA THR A 340 -0.32 14.31 20.69
C THR A 340 0.34 14.49 19.31
N THR A 341 1.21 15.49 19.18
CA THR A 341 2.06 15.79 18.00
C THR A 341 3.06 14.69 17.63
N LEU A 342 3.16 13.64 18.45
CA LEU A 342 4.03 12.48 18.28
C LEU A 342 3.16 11.24 18.04
N ALA A 343 2.50 11.21 16.88
CA ALA A 343 1.50 10.23 16.47
C ALA A 343 0.28 10.14 17.42
N PRO A 344 -0.93 9.86 16.91
CA PRO A 344 -2.06 9.55 17.77
C PRO A 344 -1.76 8.23 18.49
N LYS A 345 -1.31 8.31 19.74
CA LYS A 345 -1.18 7.12 20.60
C LYS A 345 -2.56 6.79 21.15
N VAL A 346 -3.27 5.91 20.45
CA VAL A 346 -4.43 5.22 21.02
C VAL A 346 -3.90 4.25 22.06
N ARG A 347 -4.19 4.49 23.34
CA ARG A 347 -3.80 3.59 24.43
C ARG A 347 -5.05 3.10 25.13
N TRP A 348 -5.44 1.83 24.96
CA TRP A 348 -6.29 1.13 25.94
C TRP A 348 -6.06 -0.39 25.95
N ASN A 349 -6.33 -1.03 27.10
CA ASN A 349 -5.86 -2.36 27.53
C ASN A 349 -7.09 -3.25 27.88
N SER A 350 -7.20 -4.53 27.52
CA SER A 350 -6.50 -5.69 28.11
C SER A 350 -5.95 -6.72 27.11
N ASN A 351 -6.24 -6.55 25.82
CA ASN A 351 -5.70 -7.39 24.75
C ASN A 351 -4.92 -6.52 23.77
N LYS A 352 -3.58 -6.55 23.89
CA LYS A 352 -2.56 -5.79 23.14
C LYS A 352 -2.64 -5.78 21.59
N LYS A 353 -3.66 -6.37 20.97
CA LYS A 353 -3.75 -6.62 19.52
C LYS A 353 -4.13 -5.39 18.68
N LEU A 354 -4.93 -4.45 19.22
CA LEU A 354 -5.51 -3.34 18.43
C LEU A 354 -4.57 -2.13 18.29
N ALA A 355 -3.79 -1.80 19.32
CA ALA A 355 -2.78 -0.72 19.26
C ALA A 355 -1.69 -1.00 18.21
N GLN A 356 -1.34 -2.28 18.01
CA GLN A 356 -0.34 -2.69 17.03
C GLN A 356 -0.86 -2.55 15.59
N LEU A 357 -2.18 -2.65 15.37
CA LEU A 357 -2.79 -2.55 14.04
C LEU A 357 -2.75 -1.10 13.52
N VAL A 358 -3.01 -0.12 14.39
CA VAL A 358 -2.98 1.32 14.06
C VAL A 358 -1.54 1.83 13.89
N GLU A 359 -0.60 1.34 14.69
CA GLU A 359 0.85 1.65 14.51
C GLU A 359 1.42 1.02 13.23
N SER A 360 0.86 -0.10 12.74
CA SER A 360 1.41 -0.83 11.59
C SER A 360 0.95 -0.31 10.21
N ASN A 361 -0.19 0.38 10.13
CA ASN A 361 -0.88 0.61 8.85
C ASN A 361 -0.91 2.05 8.36
N VAL A 362 -0.33 3.04 9.04
CA VAL A 362 -0.43 4.42 8.55
C VAL A 362 0.82 5.25 8.87
N ASP A 363 1.43 5.81 7.82
CA ASP A 363 2.13 7.09 7.86
C ASP A 363 1.11 8.15 8.31
N ILE A 364 0.83 8.22 9.62
CA ILE A 364 -0.01 9.29 10.15
C ILE A 364 0.88 10.53 10.10
N ASP A 365 0.83 11.20 8.95
CA ASP A 365 1.30 12.57 8.81
C ASP A 365 0.91 13.33 10.06
N LYS A 366 1.86 14.10 10.60
CA LYS A 366 1.85 14.81 11.89
C LYS A 366 0.72 15.85 12.02
N GLN A 367 -0.52 15.48 11.74
CA GLN A 367 -1.70 16.33 11.71
C GLN A 367 -2.50 16.14 12.98
N LEU A 368 -2.98 17.26 13.51
CA LEU A 368 -3.75 17.30 14.74
C LEU A 368 -5.16 16.77 14.48
N VAL A 369 -5.55 15.71 15.19
CA VAL A 369 -6.94 15.28 15.29
C VAL A 369 -7.76 16.41 15.91
N LYS A 370 -8.89 16.76 15.28
CA LYS A 370 -9.79 17.83 15.73
C LYS A 370 -10.88 17.29 16.63
N ASP A 371 -11.52 16.22 16.19
CA ASP A 371 -12.67 15.61 16.85
C ASP A 371 -12.86 14.16 16.35
N ALA A 372 -13.67 13.36 17.02
CA ALA A 372 -13.93 11.96 16.67
C ALA A 372 -15.24 11.46 17.30
N ALA A 373 -15.93 10.55 16.61
CA ALA A 373 -17.19 9.96 17.06
C ALA A 373 -17.29 8.50 16.61
N ILE A 374 -18.07 7.69 17.33
CA ILE A 374 -18.45 6.33 16.91
C ILE A 374 -19.87 6.40 16.36
N ASP A 375 -20.10 5.77 15.21
CA ASP A 375 -21.43 5.63 14.64
C ASP A 375 -22.24 4.48 15.27
N ASP A 376 -23.52 4.37 14.89
CA ASP A 376 -24.42 3.31 15.35
C ASP A 376 -24.01 1.88 14.91
N LYS A 377 -23.15 1.75 13.88
CA LYS A 377 -22.65 0.48 13.34
C LYS A 377 -21.29 0.07 13.94
N GLY A 378 -20.68 0.89 14.78
CA GLY A 378 -19.39 0.64 15.42
C GLY A 378 -18.17 0.96 14.55
N HIS A 379 -18.28 1.89 13.58
CA HIS A 379 -17.11 2.49 12.96
C HIS A 379 -16.70 3.76 13.72
N LEU A 380 -15.40 3.94 13.84
CA LEU A 380 -14.76 5.09 14.43
C LEU A 380 -14.46 6.14 13.35
N TRP A 381 -15.04 7.32 13.49
CA TRP A 381 -14.81 8.47 12.63
C TRP A 381 -13.85 9.45 13.30
N ILE A 382 -12.73 9.76 12.65
CA ILE A 382 -11.69 10.67 13.15
C ILE A 382 -11.59 11.86 12.20
N VAL A 383 -11.77 13.06 12.71
CA VAL A 383 -11.70 14.30 11.92
C VAL A 383 -10.33 14.94 12.03
N PHE A 384 -9.71 15.20 10.88
CA PHE A 384 -8.52 16.03 10.72
C PHE A 384 -8.87 17.35 10.04
N ASP A 385 -7.90 18.24 9.87
CA ASP A 385 -8.16 19.56 9.27
C ASP A 385 -8.61 19.46 7.79
N GLN A 386 -8.01 18.54 7.02
CA GLN A 386 -8.17 18.43 5.57
C GLN A 386 -8.82 17.11 5.11
N TYR A 387 -9.06 16.17 6.03
CA TYR A 387 -9.73 14.91 5.73
C TYR A 387 -10.42 14.33 6.97
N VAL A 388 -11.35 13.41 6.75
CA VAL A 388 -12.02 12.60 7.78
C VAL A 388 -11.70 11.14 7.50
N ARG A 389 -11.31 10.40 8.53
CA ARG A 389 -11.03 8.96 8.46
C ARG A 389 -12.17 8.17 9.08
N GLU A 390 -12.76 7.26 8.31
CA GLU A 390 -13.68 6.22 8.79
C GLU A 390 -12.88 4.95 9.05
N LEU A 391 -12.96 4.36 10.24
CA LEU A 391 -12.24 3.15 10.64
C LEU A 391 -13.22 2.12 11.19
N CYS A 392 -13.31 0.94 10.57
CA CYS A 392 -14.08 -0.16 11.13
C CYS A 392 -13.29 -0.81 12.29
N ILE A 393 -13.84 -0.78 13.51
CA ILE A 393 -13.17 -1.30 14.71
C ILE A 393 -13.00 -2.82 14.65
N ARG A 394 -13.92 -3.53 13.97
CA ARG A 394 -13.92 -5.00 13.89
C ARG A 394 -12.86 -5.54 12.92
N THR A 395 -12.74 -4.92 11.75
CA THR A 395 -11.85 -5.39 10.67
C THR A 395 -10.50 -4.66 10.67
N GLY A 396 -10.44 -3.46 11.25
CA GLY A 396 -9.28 -2.59 11.20
C GLY A 396 -9.07 -1.90 9.84
N HIS A 397 -10.01 -2.02 8.92
CA HIS A 397 -9.99 -1.32 7.64
C HIS A 397 -10.40 0.14 7.80
N PHE A 398 -9.77 1.03 7.04
CA PHE A 398 -10.07 2.46 7.08
C PHE A 398 -10.26 3.05 5.69
N ARG A 399 -10.93 4.20 5.64
CA ARG A 399 -11.13 5.04 4.46
C ARG A 399 -10.89 6.49 4.84
N ASP A 400 -10.19 7.22 3.97
CA ASP A 400 -9.99 8.66 4.12
C ASP A 400 -10.87 9.44 3.13
N ILE A 401 -11.49 10.50 3.63
CA ILE A 401 -12.38 11.38 2.88
C ILE A 401 -11.81 12.79 2.97
N SER A 402 -11.16 13.27 1.90
CA SER A 402 -10.55 14.61 1.89
C SER A 402 -11.55 15.71 1.52
N VAL A 403 -11.29 16.94 1.97
CA VAL A 403 -12.01 18.16 1.54
C VAL A 403 -11.95 18.36 0.03
N SER A 404 -10.87 17.91 -0.63
CA SER A 404 -10.72 17.98 -2.10
C SER A 404 -11.62 17.01 -2.86
N SER A 405 -12.31 16.10 -2.16
CA SER A 405 -13.28 15.20 -2.77
C SER A 405 -14.41 16.01 -3.43
N CYS A 406 -14.75 15.65 -4.66
CA CYS A 406 -15.66 16.42 -5.50
C CYS A 406 -17.02 16.69 -4.83
N GLY A 407 -17.52 17.93 -4.92
CA GLY A 407 -18.89 18.30 -4.58
C GLY A 407 -19.17 18.70 -3.12
N MET A 408 -18.17 18.72 -2.24
CA MET A 408 -18.39 19.00 -0.81
C MET A 408 -18.51 20.48 -0.43
N GLY A 409 -17.86 21.39 -1.16
CA GLY A 409 -17.93 22.84 -0.88
C GLY A 409 -17.39 23.27 0.51
N MET A 410 -16.67 22.39 1.21
CA MET A 410 -16.03 22.68 2.49
C MET A 410 -14.57 23.13 2.28
N TYR A 411 -14.02 23.85 3.26
CA TYR A 411 -12.62 24.31 3.26
C TYR A 411 -11.78 23.59 4.32
N ASN A 412 -12.40 23.16 5.41
CA ASN A 412 -11.78 22.38 6.48
C ASN A 412 -12.85 21.66 7.32
N PHE A 413 -12.44 20.70 8.13
CA PHE A 413 -13.30 20.06 9.12
C PHE A 413 -12.90 20.45 10.55
N HIS A 414 -13.88 20.50 11.45
CA HIS A 414 -13.70 20.97 12.83
C HIS A 414 -14.36 20.08 13.87
N CYS A 415 -15.55 19.55 13.61
CA CYS A 415 -16.29 18.75 14.57
C CYS A 415 -17.06 17.62 13.90
N VAL A 416 -17.39 16.59 14.65
CA VAL A 416 -18.21 15.46 14.20
C VAL A 416 -19.25 15.09 15.23
N ALA A 417 -20.44 14.71 14.77
CA ALA A 417 -21.48 14.16 15.60
C ALA A 417 -22.06 12.90 14.97
N ALA A 418 -22.24 11.86 15.78
CA ALA A 418 -22.90 10.64 15.37
C ALA A 418 -24.40 10.86 15.13
N VAL A 419 -24.90 10.30 14.03
CA VAL A 419 -26.28 10.39 13.53
C VAL A 419 -26.73 8.96 13.18
N GLU A 420 -28.03 8.73 13.05
CA GLU A 420 -28.55 7.45 12.55
C GLU A 420 -27.98 7.14 11.15
N ASN A 421 -27.39 5.95 10.98
CA ASN A 421 -26.70 5.48 9.78
C ASN A 421 -25.45 6.26 9.33
N GLY A 422 -24.83 7.09 10.18
CA GLY A 422 -23.69 7.89 9.75
C GLY A 422 -23.14 8.88 10.76
N VAL A 423 -22.44 9.88 10.23
CA VAL A 423 -21.94 11.02 11.00
C VAL A 423 -22.15 12.33 10.26
N CYS A 424 -22.38 13.39 11.00
CA CYS A 424 -22.38 14.75 10.46
C CYS A 424 -21.08 15.44 10.86
N VAL A 425 -20.38 15.99 9.87
CA VAL A 425 -19.11 16.67 10.07
C VAL A 425 -19.30 18.15 9.75
N GLY A 426 -18.95 19.00 10.71
CA GLY A 426 -19.02 20.45 10.60
C GLY A 426 -17.66 21.08 10.34
N GLY A 427 -17.65 22.19 9.60
CA GLY A 427 -16.43 22.93 9.29
C GLY A 427 -16.66 24.28 8.59
N ALA A 428 -15.59 24.89 8.10
CA ALA A 428 -15.71 26.11 7.31
C ALA A 428 -16.27 25.78 5.93
N GLY A 429 -17.40 26.40 5.58
CA GLY A 429 -18.15 26.10 4.35
C GLY A 429 -19.52 25.46 4.61
N GLY A 430 -19.73 24.87 5.80
CA GLY A 430 -21.03 24.33 6.21
C GLY A 430 -20.91 23.05 7.03
N ALA A 431 -21.84 22.14 6.82
CA ALA A 431 -21.87 20.81 7.42
C ALA A 431 -22.19 19.77 6.35
N CYS A 432 -21.56 18.61 6.42
CA CYS A 432 -21.80 17.49 5.52
C CYS A 432 -22.23 16.25 6.31
N LEU A 433 -23.21 15.53 5.77
CA LEU A 433 -23.62 14.23 6.30
C LEU A 433 -22.88 13.13 5.53
N PHE A 434 -22.16 12.28 6.25
CA PHE A 434 -21.53 11.08 5.73
C PHE A 434 -22.31 9.85 6.19
N THR A 435 -22.59 8.96 5.25
CA THR A 435 -23.20 7.67 5.53
C THR A 435 -22.11 6.63 5.80
N THR A 436 -22.42 5.71 6.72
CA THR A 436 -21.57 4.57 7.04
C THR A 436 -21.34 3.67 5.84
N ASN A 437 -20.08 3.37 5.52
CA ASN A 437 -19.76 2.51 4.40
C ASN A 437 -19.74 1.04 4.82
N GLU A 438 -20.83 0.32 4.54
CA GLU A 438 -20.95 -1.10 4.87
C GLU A 438 -19.90 -1.99 4.18
N ARG A 439 -19.26 -1.52 3.10
CA ARG A 439 -18.19 -2.28 2.42
C ARG A 439 -16.95 -2.48 3.29
N LEU A 440 -16.72 -1.64 4.30
CA LEU A 440 -15.60 -1.78 5.24
C LEU A 440 -15.77 -3.00 6.19
N ASN A 441 -16.97 -3.58 6.26
CA ASN A 441 -17.30 -4.70 7.13
C ASN A 441 -17.01 -6.08 6.53
N GLY A 442 -16.62 -6.18 5.25
CA GLY A 442 -16.47 -7.48 4.58
C GLY A 442 -15.49 -7.53 3.41
N ALA A 443 -15.24 -8.73 2.92
CA ALA A 443 -14.42 -8.96 1.72
C ALA A 443 -15.22 -8.56 0.47
N VAL A 444 -14.74 -7.55 -0.24
CA VAL A 444 -15.33 -7.09 -1.50
C VAL A 444 -14.82 -7.97 -2.65
N GLU A 445 -15.71 -8.38 -3.55
CA GLU A 445 -15.30 -8.96 -4.82
C GLU A 445 -14.82 -7.84 -5.75
N VAL A 446 -13.50 -7.72 -5.90
CA VAL A 446 -12.88 -6.82 -6.87
C VAL A 446 -12.64 -7.63 -8.15
N PRO A 447 -13.33 -7.33 -9.27
CA PRO A 447 -13.09 -8.04 -10.51
C PRO A 447 -11.68 -7.70 -11.02
N VAL A 448 -10.85 -8.72 -11.23
CA VAL A 448 -9.49 -8.57 -11.78
C VAL A 448 -9.36 -9.40 -13.04
N CYS A 449 -8.77 -8.82 -14.09
CA CYS A 449 -8.41 -9.56 -15.29
C CYS A 449 -6.97 -9.27 -15.75
N VAL A 450 -6.42 -10.19 -16.55
CA VAL A 450 -5.16 -9.97 -17.29
C VAL A 450 -5.52 -9.24 -18.58
N SER A 451 -5.08 -7.99 -18.73
CA SER A 451 -5.40 -7.16 -19.89
C SER A 451 -4.55 -7.53 -21.11
N SER A 452 -3.25 -7.75 -20.88
CA SER A 452 -2.30 -8.06 -21.94
C SER A 452 -1.12 -8.86 -21.39
N TYR A 453 -0.45 -9.56 -22.30
CA TYR A 453 0.80 -10.24 -22.02
C TYR A 453 1.84 -9.86 -23.07
N THR A 454 3.09 -9.78 -22.65
CA THR A 454 4.24 -9.60 -23.54
C THR A 454 5.17 -10.78 -23.34
N VAL A 455 5.41 -11.56 -24.40
CA VAL A 455 6.41 -12.64 -24.41
C VAL A 455 7.63 -12.16 -25.15
N THR A 456 8.79 -12.18 -24.50
CA THR A 456 10.09 -11.98 -25.16
C THR A 456 10.73 -13.33 -25.42
N THR A 457 11.17 -13.58 -26.65
CA THR A 457 11.97 -14.74 -27.02
C THR A 457 13.46 -14.47 -26.82
N ASP A 458 14.28 -15.52 -26.80
CA ASP A 458 15.75 -15.40 -26.75
C ASP A 458 16.33 -14.55 -27.90
N ASP A 459 15.69 -14.59 -29.07
CA ASP A 459 16.06 -13.79 -30.26
C ASP A 459 15.78 -12.28 -30.12
N GLY A 460 15.28 -11.83 -28.96
CA GLY A 460 14.91 -10.44 -28.70
C GLY A 460 13.55 -10.02 -29.29
N THR A 461 12.86 -10.90 -30.02
CA THR A 461 11.52 -10.59 -30.52
C THR A 461 10.51 -10.55 -29.38
N SER A 462 9.70 -9.49 -29.34
CA SER A 462 8.68 -9.29 -28.33
C SER A 462 7.31 -9.39 -28.99
N THR A 463 6.52 -10.39 -28.58
CA THR A 463 5.13 -10.54 -29.03
C THR A 463 4.22 -10.01 -27.93
N LYS A 464 3.37 -9.04 -28.28
CA LYS A 464 2.30 -8.55 -27.41
C LYS A 464 0.98 -9.17 -27.85
N GLY A 465 0.28 -9.80 -26.92
CA GLY A 465 -1.07 -10.30 -27.12
C GLY A 465 -2.03 -9.72 -26.08
N PHE A 466 -3.28 -9.61 -26.48
CA PHE A 466 -4.38 -9.23 -25.59
C PHE A 466 -5.17 -10.49 -25.25
N LEU A 467 -5.39 -10.75 -23.97
CA LEU A 467 -6.19 -11.89 -23.49
C LEU A 467 -7.60 -11.39 -23.22
N TYR A 468 -8.31 -10.99 -24.29
CA TYR A 468 -9.75 -10.76 -24.20
C TYR A 468 -10.44 -11.98 -24.80
N SER A 469 -10.77 -12.96 -23.96
CA SER A 469 -11.56 -14.12 -24.33
C SER A 469 -12.85 -14.12 -23.50
N GLU A 470 -13.99 -14.41 -24.14
CA GLU A 470 -15.26 -14.67 -23.46
C GLU A 470 -15.20 -15.96 -22.61
N GLU A 471 -14.10 -16.70 -22.66
CA GLU A 471 -13.86 -17.90 -21.85
C GLU A 471 -13.55 -17.55 -20.40
N LYS A 472 -14.22 -18.25 -19.47
CA LYS A 472 -14.05 -18.12 -18.02
C LYS A 472 -12.60 -18.28 -17.53
N GLN A 473 -11.73 -18.91 -18.32
CA GLN A 473 -10.31 -19.12 -18.01
C GLN A 473 -9.49 -19.16 -19.31
N PRO A 474 -8.86 -18.04 -19.73
CA PRO A 474 -7.95 -18.06 -20.86
C PRO A 474 -6.73 -18.94 -20.58
N SER A 475 -6.24 -19.64 -21.61
CA SER A 475 -4.99 -20.41 -21.58
C SER A 475 -3.94 -19.77 -22.48
N LEU A 476 -2.73 -19.58 -21.96
CA LEU A 476 -1.58 -19.05 -22.70
C LEU A 476 -0.56 -20.17 -22.95
N GLU A 477 -0.35 -20.52 -24.22
CA GLU A 477 0.71 -21.44 -24.63
C GLU A 477 2.00 -20.67 -24.91
N LEU A 478 3.08 -21.08 -24.24
CA LEU A 478 4.41 -20.52 -24.39
C LEU A 478 5.33 -21.50 -25.13
N ALA A 479 6.01 -20.99 -26.15
CA ALA A 479 7.05 -21.73 -26.85
C ALA A 479 8.29 -21.94 -25.97
N ALA A 480 9.07 -22.98 -26.25
CA ALA A 480 10.25 -23.31 -25.44
C ALA A 480 11.32 -22.19 -25.39
N ASN A 481 11.42 -21.37 -26.44
CA ASN A 481 12.36 -20.24 -26.58
C ASN A 481 11.87 -18.94 -25.91
N SER A 482 10.77 -18.96 -25.16
CA SER A 482 10.29 -17.81 -24.40
C SER A 482 11.18 -17.57 -23.18
N SER A 483 11.84 -16.41 -23.10
CA SER A 483 12.75 -16.05 -22.01
C SER A 483 12.06 -15.31 -20.89
N ASN A 484 11.20 -14.34 -21.21
CA ASN A 484 10.44 -13.58 -20.23
C ASN A 484 8.98 -13.45 -20.64
N VAL A 485 8.11 -13.45 -19.64
CA VAL A 485 6.68 -13.21 -19.78
C VAL A 485 6.30 -12.09 -18.84
N THR A 486 5.81 -10.99 -19.38
CA THR A 486 5.27 -9.88 -18.61
C THR A 486 3.76 -9.90 -18.71
N LEU A 487 3.07 -9.99 -17.57
CA LEU A 487 1.61 -9.93 -17.46
C LEU A 487 1.20 -8.53 -16.99
N SER A 488 0.14 -7.98 -17.58
CA SER A 488 -0.46 -6.72 -17.16
C SER A 488 -1.88 -6.96 -16.66
N PHE A 489 -2.23 -6.38 -15.52
CA PHE A 489 -3.52 -6.57 -14.85
C PHE A 489 -4.38 -5.29 -14.89
N THR A 490 -5.70 -5.46 -14.76
CA THR A 490 -6.63 -4.33 -14.59
C THR A 490 -7.85 -4.73 -13.74
N THR A 491 -8.38 -3.77 -13.00
CA THR A 491 -9.61 -3.88 -12.19
C THR A 491 -10.82 -3.21 -12.85
N PHE A 492 -10.69 -2.74 -14.10
CA PHE A 492 -11.68 -1.96 -14.85
C PHE A 492 -12.11 -0.62 -14.21
N ASN A 493 -11.61 -0.27 -13.03
CA ASN A 493 -11.84 1.02 -12.39
C ASN A 493 -10.72 2.00 -12.77
N HIS A 494 -11.05 2.96 -13.64
CA HIS A 494 -10.09 3.96 -14.12
C HIS A 494 -9.91 5.17 -13.18
N MET A 495 -10.85 5.40 -12.26
CA MET A 495 -10.82 6.60 -11.40
C MET A 495 -9.71 6.53 -10.35
N ASN A 496 -9.50 5.35 -9.76
CA ASN A 496 -8.56 5.13 -8.65
C ASN A 496 -7.45 4.13 -9.01
N ALA A 497 -7.15 3.96 -10.30
CA ALA A 497 -6.21 2.94 -10.79
C ALA A 497 -4.79 3.06 -10.21
N THR A 498 -4.37 4.25 -9.81
CA THR A 498 -3.04 4.52 -9.20
C THR A 498 -2.93 4.08 -7.75
N GLU A 499 -4.06 3.93 -7.05
CA GLU A 499 -4.11 3.57 -5.63
C GLU A 499 -4.36 2.07 -5.41
N VAL A 500 -4.72 1.35 -6.47
CA VAL A 500 -4.92 -0.11 -6.43
C VAL A 500 -3.58 -0.83 -6.32
N ASN A 501 -3.48 -1.72 -5.35
CA ASN A 501 -2.38 -2.67 -5.18
C ASN A 501 -2.79 -4.04 -5.73
N PHE A 502 -1.86 -4.72 -6.40
CA PHE A 502 -2.07 -6.08 -6.89
C PHE A 502 -1.16 -7.06 -6.14
N ALA A 503 -1.64 -8.28 -5.94
CA ALA A 503 -0.83 -9.39 -5.47
C ALA A 503 -1.03 -10.59 -6.39
N VAL A 504 0.07 -11.25 -6.72
CA VAL A 504 0.11 -12.36 -7.67
C VAL A 504 0.67 -13.60 -6.99
N LYS A 505 0.09 -14.75 -7.29
CA LYS A 505 0.55 -16.07 -6.88
C LYS A 505 0.54 -17.00 -8.08
N ILE A 506 1.60 -17.79 -8.26
CA ILE A 506 1.74 -18.71 -9.41
C ILE A 506 1.94 -20.12 -8.87
N ASN A 507 0.85 -20.90 -8.87
CA ASN A 507 0.89 -22.29 -8.42
C ASN A 507 1.78 -23.11 -9.37
N GLY A 508 2.70 -23.87 -8.80
CA GLY A 508 3.70 -24.66 -9.55
C GLY A 508 5.05 -23.96 -9.74
N TRP A 509 5.18 -22.67 -9.40
CA TRP A 509 6.47 -21.97 -9.36
C TRP A 509 6.74 -21.37 -7.98
N THR A 510 5.81 -20.58 -7.44
CA THR A 510 5.92 -19.94 -6.12
C THR A 510 4.55 -19.97 -5.42
N ASP A 511 4.45 -20.72 -4.33
CA ASP A 511 3.20 -20.83 -3.56
C ASP A 511 2.95 -19.65 -2.62
N GLU A 512 3.86 -18.68 -2.55
CA GLU A 512 3.73 -17.45 -1.77
C GLU A 512 3.15 -16.29 -2.60
N TRP A 513 2.45 -15.37 -1.93
CA TRP A 513 1.90 -14.17 -2.56
C TRP A 513 2.98 -13.10 -2.70
N VAL A 514 3.15 -12.59 -3.92
CA VAL A 514 4.04 -11.46 -4.21
C VAL A 514 3.20 -10.20 -4.37
N ASN A 515 3.40 -9.22 -3.49
CA ASN A 515 2.73 -7.92 -3.56
C ASN A 515 3.48 -6.99 -4.52
N LEU A 516 2.76 -6.38 -5.46
CA LEU A 516 3.28 -5.33 -6.33
C LEU A 516 3.34 -3.99 -5.59
N LYS A 517 4.13 -3.06 -6.13
CA LYS A 517 4.16 -1.68 -5.65
C LYS A 517 2.85 -0.97 -6.01
N THR A 518 2.48 0.02 -5.22
CA THR A 518 1.28 0.84 -5.47
C THR A 518 1.33 1.51 -6.83
N GLY A 519 0.27 1.33 -7.62
CA GLY A 519 0.16 1.82 -8.99
C GLY A 519 0.89 0.99 -10.05
N ASP A 520 1.65 -0.06 -9.67
CA ASP A 520 2.23 -0.99 -10.63
C ASP A 520 1.26 -2.15 -10.88
N ASN A 521 0.87 -2.30 -12.14
CA ASN A 521 -0.04 -3.36 -12.59
C ASN A 521 0.67 -4.40 -13.46
N THR A 522 2.00 -4.43 -13.45
CA THR A 522 2.79 -5.36 -14.28
C THR A 522 3.59 -6.36 -13.43
N PHE A 523 3.56 -7.62 -13.83
CA PHE A 523 4.38 -8.67 -13.22
C PHE A 523 5.23 -9.37 -14.26
N ARG A 524 6.56 -9.35 -14.04
CA ARG A 524 7.54 -9.94 -14.95
C ARG A 524 8.07 -11.26 -14.42
N ILE A 525 7.85 -12.31 -15.20
CA ILE A 525 8.34 -13.67 -14.97
C ILE A 525 9.58 -13.88 -15.84
N ILE A 526 10.66 -14.37 -15.24
CA ILE A 526 11.94 -14.64 -15.91
C ILE A 526 12.17 -16.15 -15.93
N ASN A 527 12.39 -16.70 -17.12
CA ASN A 527 12.77 -18.09 -17.37
C ASN A 527 11.90 -19.14 -16.65
N LEU A 528 10.59 -19.06 -16.86
CA LEU A 528 9.60 -19.99 -16.29
C LEU A 528 9.85 -21.42 -16.81
N PRO A 529 10.09 -22.47 -16.00
CA PRO A 529 10.38 -23.83 -16.48
C PRO A 529 9.26 -24.48 -17.32
N LYS A 530 9.52 -25.64 -17.94
CA LYS A 530 8.46 -26.41 -18.63
C LYS A 530 7.41 -26.87 -17.63
N GLY A 531 6.13 -26.77 -18.00
CA GLY A 531 5.04 -27.19 -17.12
C GLY A 531 3.75 -26.41 -17.31
N ASN A 532 2.79 -26.73 -16.46
CA ASN A 532 1.49 -26.07 -16.39
C ASN A 532 1.46 -25.24 -15.10
N TYR A 533 1.12 -23.97 -15.23
CA TYR A 533 1.10 -23.02 -14.13
C TYR A 533 -0.27 -22.34 -14.07
N GLU A 534 -0.77 -22.15 -12.85
CA GLU A 534 -2.01 -21.42 -12.61
C GLU A 534 -1.65 -20.07 -11.97
N VAL A 535 -2.06 -18.97 -12.63
CA VAL A 535 -1.83 -17.62 -12.13
C VAL A 535 -3.09 -17.13 -11.40
N GLN A 536 -2.93 -16.92 -10.10
CA GLN A 536 -3.93 -16.31 -9.23
C GLN A 536 -3.56 -14.86 -8.94
N VAL A 537 -4.54 -13.98 -9.03
CA VAL A 537 -4.38 -12.56 -8.79
C VAL A 537 -5.47 -12.10 -7.85
N ARG A 538 -5.11 -11.20 -6.93
CA ARG A 538 -6.06 -10.39 -6.17
C ARG A 538 -5.64 -8.93 -6.25
N ALA A 539 -6.61 -8.05 -6.21
CA ALA A 539 -6.39 -6.61 -6.17
C ALA A 539 -7.01 -6.03 -4.90
N THR A 540 -6.54 -4.86 -4.49
CA THR A 540 -7.23 -4.06 -3.49
C THR A 540 -8.36 -3.25 -4.14
N ASP A 541 -9.39 -2.97 -3.37
CA ASP A 541 -10.36 -1.93 -3.71
C ASP A 541 -9.70 -0.53 -3.62
N GLU A 542 -10.44 0.51 -4.00
CA GLU A 542 -10.06 1.92 -3.87
C GLU A 542 -9.72 2.34 -2.43
N TYR A 543 -10.09 1.53 -1.44
CA TYR A 543 -9.79 1.73 -0.02
C TYR A 543 -8.67 0.83 0.51
N GLY A 544 -7.93 0.13 -0.36
CA GLY A 544 -6.82 -0.72 0.06
C GLY A 544 -7.23 -2.08 0.65
N ILE A 545 -8.51 -2.46 0.58
CA ILE A 545 -9.03 -3.74 1.06
C ILE A 545 -8.77 -4.83 0.01
N TRP A 546 -8.07 -5.90 0.37
CA TRP A 546 -7.81 -7.03 -0.52
C TRP A 546 -9.08 -7.80 -0.86
N GLY A 547 -9.38 -7.91 -2.16
CA GLY A 547 -10.44 -8.78 -2.65
C GLY A 547 -10.09 -10.26 -2.58
N ASN A 548 -11.10 -11.11 -2.81
CA ASN A 548 -10.91 -12.55 -2.89
C ASN A 548 -9.98 -12.92 -4.06
N PRO A 549 -9.13 -13.96 -3.92
CA PRO A 549 -8.26 -14.41 -4.98
C PRO A 549 -9.06 -14.98 -6.15
N CYS A 550 -8.81 -14.46 -7.35
CA CYS A 550 -9.36 -14.98 -8.59
C CYS A 550 -8.27 -15.73 -9.37
N SER A 551 -8.60 -16.92 -9.88
CA SER A 551 -7.75 -17.64 -10.84
C SER A 551 -8.02 -17.08 -12.23
N VAL A 552 -7.00 -16.49 -12.87
CA VAL A 552 -7.22 -15.65 -14.06
C VAL A 552 -6.60 -16.24 -15.33
N LEU A 553 -5.52 -17.01 -15.24
CA LEU A 553 -4.77 -17.47 -16.42
C LEU A 553 -4.07 -18.81 -16.19
N MET A 554 -4.25 -19.73 -17.13
CA MET A 554 -3.48 -20.99 -17.19
C MET A 554 -2.33 -20.82 -18.17
N ILE A 555 -1.09 -21.00 -17.73
CA ILE A 555 0.11 -20.89 -18.57
C ILE A 555 0.66 -22.30 -18.84
N HIS A 556 0.80 -22.65 -20.11
CA HIS A 556 1.36 -23.94 -20.56
C HIS A 556 2.67 -23.68 -21.30
N ARG A 557 3.83 -24.04 -20.70
CA ARG A 557 5.12 -23.93 -21.40
C ARG A 557 5.50 -25.26 -22.04
N LEU A 558 5.64 -25.25 -23.36
CA LEU A 558 6.06 -26.42 -24.13
C LEU A 558 7.51 -26.81 -23.83
N PRO A 559 7.83 -28.12 -23.72
CA PRO A 559 9.20 -28.57 -23.54
C PRO A 559 10.05 -28.24 -24.78
N ALA A 560 11.32 -27.90 -24.56
CA ALA A 560 12.27 -27.81 -25.67
C ALA A 560 12.48 -29.19 -26.31
N TRP A 561 12.92 -29.22 -27.57
CA TRP A 561 13.08 -30.50 -28.28
C TRP A 561 14.04 -31.47 -27.58
N TRP A 562 15.11 -30.96 -26.94
CA TRP A 562 16.06 -31.76 -26.14
C TRP A 562 15.50 -32.26 -24.81
N GLU A 563 14.34 -31.76 -24.39
CA GLU A 563 13.66 -32.13 -23.14
C GLU A 563 12.50 -33.11 -23.36
N THR A 564 12.33 -33.57 -24.60
CA THR A 564 11.33 -34.54 -24.99
C THR A 564 11.76 -35.96 -24.65
N TRP A 565 10.80 -36.85 -24.44
CA TRP A 565 11.07 -38.26 -24.13
C TRP A 565 11.89 -38.95 -25.24
N TRP A 566 11.64 -38.62 -26.51
CA TRP A 566 12.40 -39.19 -27.62
C TRP A 566 13.84 -38.66 -27.68
N ALA A 567 14.10 -37.41 -27.30
CA ALA A 567 15.47 -36.91 -27.17
C ALA A 567 16.24 -37.67 -26.07
N TYR A 568 15.59 -37.96 -24.93
CA TYR A 568 16.19 -38.83 -23.91
C TYR A 568 16.48 -40.23 -24.44
N THR A 569 15.58 -40.83 -25.24
CA THR A 569 15.87 -42.13 -25.87
C THR A 569 17.07 -42.06 -26.82
N LEU A 570 17.21 -40.97 -27.60
CA LEU A 570 18.36 -40.75 -28.47
C LEU A 570 19.66 -40.64 -27.67
N TYR A 571 19.65 -39.90 -26.56
CA TYR A 571 20.82 -39.76 -25.68
C TYR A 571 21.23 -41.09 -25.07
N ILE A 572 20.27 -41.90 -24.63
CA ILE A 572 20.54 -43.24 -24.10
C ILE A 572 21.17 -44.13 -25.18
N VAL A 573 20.62 -44.13 -26.41
CA VAL A 573 21.17 -44.90 -27.53
C VAL A 573 22.58 -44.43 -27.88
N LEU A 574 22.84 -43.12 -27.89
CA LEU A 574 24.16 -42.57 -28.18
C LEU A 574 25.17 -42.92 -27.07
N CYS A 575 24.77 -42.88 -25.80
CA CYS A 575 25.58 -43.36 -24.68
C CYS A 575 25.89 -44.85 -24.79
N ILE A 576 24.91 -45.69 -25.12
CA ILE A 576 25.13 -47.13 -25.35
C ILE A 576 26.07 -47.35 -26.53
N GLY A 577 25.92 -46.58 -27.61
CA GLY A 577 26.82 -46.59 -28.77
C GLY A 577 28.26 -46.23 -28.40
N LEU A 578 28.46 -45.22 -27.55
CA LEU A 578 29.79 -44.83 -27.06
C LEU A 578 30.39 -45.89 -26.14
N ILE A 579 29.61 -46.49 -25.23
CA ILE A 579 30.06 -47.55 -24.33
C ILE A 579 30.43 -48.81 -25.13
N THR A 580 29.59 -49.20 -26.08
CA THR A 580 29.86 -50.35 -26.96
C THR A 580 31.06 -50.09 -27.87
N GLY A 581 31.17 -48.89 -28.45
CA GLY A 581 32.34 -48.46 -29.23
C GLY A 581 33.63 -48.48 -28.41
N ALA A 582 33.61 -47.94 -27.18
CA ALA A 582 34.75 -47.99 -26.26
C ALA A 582 35.10 -49.43 -25.86
N PHE A 583 34.11 -50.29 -25.64
CA PHE A 583 34.32 -51.70 -25.34
C PHE A 583 34.92 -52.48 -26.52
N LEU A 584 34.46 -52.20 -27.75
CA LEU A 584 35.01 -52.81 -28.96
C LEU A 584 36.44 -52.31 -29.22
N LEU A 585 36.71 -51.02 -29.03
CA LEU A 585 38.06 -50.45 -29.09
C LEU A 585 38.97 -51.07 -28.03
N TYR A 586 38.48 -51.21 -26.80
CA TYR A 586 39.20 -51.90 -25.73
C TYR A 586 39.55 -53.33 -26.15
N ARG A 587 38.58 -54.10 -26.67
CA ARG A 587 38.83 -55.46 -27.17
C ARG A 587 39.84 -55.49 -28.33
N PHE A 588 39.74 -54.56 -29.26
CA PHE A 588 40.66 -54.46 -30.40
C PHE A 588 42.10 -54.15 -29.93
N VAL A 589 42.26 -53.22 -29.00
CA VAL A 589 43.56 -52.91 -28.39
C VAL A 589 44.10 -54.10 -27.61
N GLN A 590 43.25 -54.87 -26.92
CA GLN A 590 43.66 -56.09 -26.23
C GLN A 590 44.18 -57.14 -27.21
N GLN A 591 43.50 -57.37 -28.33
CA GLN A 591 43.98 -58.30 -29.36
C GLN A 591 45.35 -57.88 -29.93
N LYS A 592 45.53 -56.59 -30.21
CA LYS A 592 46.82 -56.06 -30.68
C LYS A 592 47.93 -56.18 -29.64
N ARG A 593 47.58 -55.99 -28.36
CA ARG A 593 48.51 -56.22 -27.24
C ARG A 593 48.88 -57.69 -27.14
N GLU A 594 47.93 -58.61 -27.22
CA GLU A 594 48.19 -60.05 -27.20
C GLU A 594 49.08 -60.49 -28.38
N GLU A 595 48.86 -59.96 -29.58
CA GLU A 595 49.75 -60.17 -30.73
C GLU A 595 51.19 -59.68 -30.44
N LEU A 596 51.33 -58.48 -29.87
CA LEU A 596 52.63 -57.91 -29.48
C LEU A 596 53.31 -58.71 -28.35
N TYR A 597 52.55 -59.18 -27.36
CA TYR A 597 53.05 -60.06 -26.30
C TYR A 597 53.50 -61.40 -26.88
N ARG A 598 52.76 -61.95 -27.85
CA ARG A 598 53.11 -63.22 -28.51
C ARG A 598 54.36 -63.11 -29.37
N SER A 599 54.55 -61.98 -30.08
CA SER A 599 55.77 -61.73 -30.85
C SER A 599 57.00 -61.56 -29.96
N VAL A 600 56.86 -60.90 -28.81
CA VAL A 600 57.93 -60.79 -27.81
C VAL A 600 58.27 -62.16 -27.19
N ILE A 601 57.28 -63.02 -26.92
CA ILE A 601 57.49 -64.37 -26.37
C ILE A 601 58.13 -65.33 -27.41
N THR A 602 57.91 -65.13 -28.71
CA THR A 602 58.57 -65.93 -29.75
C THR A 602 60.04 -65.56 -29.95
N ASP A 603 60.42 -64.30 -29.75
CA ASP A 603 61.82 -63.86 -29.84
C ASP A 603 62.64 -64.25 -28.59
N ASP A 604 62.02 -64.33 -27.41
CA ASP A 604 62.72 -64.68 -26.15
C ASP A 604 62.99 -66.20 -25.96
N LYS A 605 62.45 -67.07 -26.82
CA LYS A 605 62.66 -68.53 -26.69
C LYS A 605 64.07 -69.03 -27.03
N HIS A 606 64.96 -68.17 -27.52
CA HIS A 606 66.37 -68.51 -27.77
C HIS A 606 67.36 -67.94 -26.73
N ALA A 607 66.92 -67.30 -25.65
CA ALA A 607 67.83 -66.61 -24.72
C ALA A 607 67.68 -66.92 -23.21
N SER A 608 67.00 -67.99 -22.78
CA SER A 608 66.77 -68.24 -21.35
C SER A 608 67.47 -69.50 -20.78
N ALA A 609 68.80 -69.51 -20.71
CA ALA A 609 69.53 -70.62 -20.06
C ALA A 609 70.72 -70.25 -19.12
N PRO A 610 71.34 -69.04 -19.16
CA PRO A 610 72.32 -68.67 -18.11
C PRO A 610 71.91 -67.50 -17.17
N TYR A 611 70.73 -66.87 -17.34
CA TYR A 611 70.45 -65.55 -16.74
C TYR A 611 69.92 -65.52 -15.30
N ASN A 612 69.74 -66.67 -14.64
CA ASN A 612 69.18 -66.74 -13.27
C ASN A 612 70.23 -66.99 -12.16
N ALA A 613 71.45 -67.44 -12.49
CA ALA A 613 72.44 -67.85 -11.49
C ALA A 613 72.99 -66.68 -10.66
N PHE A 614 73.26 -65.54 -11.29
CA PHE A 614 73.76 -64.35 -10.58
C PHE A 614 72.68 -63.75 -9.66
N ARG A 615 71.44 -63.66 -10.15
CA ARG A 615 70.31 -63.17 -9.36
C ARG A 615 70.05 -64.07 -8.15
N GLU A 616 70.03 -65.40 -8.32
CA GLU A 616 69.86 -66.33 -7.20
C GLU A 616 70.98 -66.21 -6.17
N LYS A 617 72.24 -66.09 -6.63
CA LYS A 617 73.39 -65.86 -5.74
C LYS A 617 73.28 -64.53 -4.97
N ALA A 618 72.90 -63.45 -5.66
CA ALA A 618 72.70 -62.13 -5.04
C ALA A 618 71.53 -62.13 -4.04
N VAL A 619 70.40 -62.76 -4.38
CA VAL A 619 69.25 -62.93 -3.45
C VAL A 619 69.68 -63.72 -2.22
N GLY A 620 70.42 -64.82 -2.41
CA GLY A 620 70.90 -65.65 -1.30
C GLY A 620 71.82 -64.89 -0.34
N ILE A 621 72.71 -64.03 -0.85
CA ILE A 621 73.61 -63.21 -0.02
C ILE A 621 72.84 -62.15 0.76
N VAL A 622 71.90 -61.45 0.11
CA VAL A 622 71.09 -60.41 0.77
C VAL A 622 70.17 -61.01 1.84
N LYS A 623 69.56 -62.18 1.58
CA LYS A 623 68.73 -62.88 2.59
C LYS A 623 69.49 -63.28 3.85
N LYS A 624 70.79 -63.61 3.74
CA LYS A 624 71.63 -63.92 4.90
C LYS A 624 71.89 -62.70 5.80
N HIS A 625 71.80 -61.49 5.27
CA HIS A 625 72.06 -60.22 5.97
C HIS A 625 70.80 -59.35 6.05
N ILE A 626 69.62 -59.97 6.14
CA ILE A 626 68.35 -59.25 6.05
C ILE A 626 68.02 -58.47 7.32
N GLU A 627 68.46 -58.96 8.48
CA GLU A 627 68.26 -58.32 9.79
C GLU A 627 69.33 -57.26 10.10
N ASP A 628 70.45 -57.25 9.37
CA ASP A 628 71.57 -56.33 9.57
C ASP A 628 71.25 -54.93 9.03
N ASP A 629 71.16 -53.94 9.92
CA ASP A 629 70.85 -52.55 9.56
C ASP A 629 72.02 -51.82 8.89
N ASN A 630 73.25 -52.28 9.09
CA ASN A 630 74.47 -51.67 8.55
C ASN A 630 74.93 -52.28 7.22
N TYR A 631 74.16 -53.21 6.64
CA TYR A 631 74.50 -53.86 5.37
C TYR A 631 74.48 -52.88 4.19
N THR A 632 75.65 -52.57 3.63
CA THR A 632 75.81 -51.59 2.54
C THR A 632 76.01 -52.24 1.17
N VAL A 633 75.86 -51.45 0.10
CA VAL A 633 76.10 -51.89 -1.28
C VAL A 633 77.55 -52.35 -1.48
N ASP A 634 78.50 -51.77 -0.75
CA ASP A 634 79.92 -52.14 -0.85
C ASP A 634 80.17 -53.55 -0.29
N MET A 635 79.49 -53.92 0.81
CA MET A 635 79.51 -55.28 1.36
C MET A 635 78.91 -56.31 0.41
N LEU A 636 77.85 -55.94 -0.32
CA LEU A 636 77.28 -56.81 -1.37
C LEU A 636 78.23 -56.98 -2.55
N ALA A 637 78.95 -55.91 -2.93
CA ALA A 637 79.93 -55.94 -4.00
C ALA A 637 81.12 -56.85 -3.64
N GLU A 638 81.61 -56.72 -2.40
CA GLU A 638 82.67 -57.58 -1.86
C GLU A 638 82.25 -59.06 -1.80
N ALA A 639 81.05 -59.36 -1.29
CA ALA A 639 80.52 -60.73 -1.22
C ALA A 639 80.30 -61.39 -2.60
N LEU A 640 80.12 -60.58 -3.65
CA LEU A 640 80.00 -61.03 -5.04
C LEU A 640 81.34 -61.01 -5.79
N PHE A 641 82.44 -60.62 -5.14
CA PHE A 641 83.78 -60.43 -5.72
C PHE A 641 83.76 -59.46 -6.91
N MET A 642 83.04 -58.36 -6.79
CA MET A 642 82.89 -57.33 -7.82
C MET A 642 83.21 -55.94 -7.28
N SER A 643 83.73 -55.07 -8.14
CA SER A 643 83.77 -53.64 -7.81
C SER A 643 82.36 -53.04 -7.79
N ARG A 644 82.14 -52.00 -6.98
CA ARG A 644 80.84 -51.32 -6.86
C ARG A 644 80.26 -50.89 -8.21
N VAL A 645 81.10 -50.40 -9.13
CA VAL A 645 80.69 -49.96 -10.48
C VAL A 645 80.25 -51.14 -11.34
N ASN A 646 80.96 -52.28 -11.25
CA ASN A 646 80.60 -53.48 -11.99
C ASN A 646 79.32 -54.12 -11.44
N LEU A 647 79.16 -54.14 -10.10
CA LEU A 647 77.90 -54.58 -9.48
C LEU A 647 76.73 -53.71 -9.95
N TYR A 648 76.90 -52.39 -9.99
CA TYR A 648 75.85 -51.47 -10.41
C TYR A 648 75.43 -51.71 -11.86
N ARG A 649 76.38 -51.80 -12.79
CA ARG A 649 76.11 -52.10 -14.20
C ARG A 649 75.45 -53.47 -14.38
N LYS A 650 75.96 -54.49 -13.67
CA LYS A 650 75.46 -55.85 -13.78
C LYS A 650 74.08 -56.02 -13.16
N MET A 651 73.77 -55.37 -12.04
CA MET A 651 72.43 -55.37 -11.45
C MET A 651 71.41 -54.61 -12.30
N LEU A 652 71.81 -53.48 -12.91
CA LEU A 652 70.92 -52.79 -13.83
C LEU A 652 70.63 -53.63 -15.08
N ALA A 653 71.66 -54.28 -15.63
CA ALA A 653 71.52 -55.13 -16.80
C ALA A 653 70.66 -56.37 -16.52
N GLU A 654 70.94 -57.07 -15.41
CA GLU A 654 70.33 -58.38 -15.15
C GLU A 654 69.04 -58.33 -14.33
N CYS A 655 68.91 -57.35 -13.42
CA CYS A 655 67.77 -57.23 -12.52
C CYS A 655 66.92 -55.98 -12.77
N GLY A 656 67.34 -55.08 -13.67
CA GLY A 656 66.64 -53.81 -13.95
C GLY A 656 66.61 -52.84 -12.77
N GLN A 657 67.42 -53.06 -11.73
CA GLN A 657 67.38 -52.30 -10.48
C GLN A 657 68.78 -51.90 -10.04
N THR A 658 68.88 -50.76 -9.34
CA THR A 658 70.13 -50.36 -8.68
C THR A 658 70.41 -51.32 -7.51
N PRO A 659 71.67 -51.55 -7.11
CA PRO A 659 71.97 -52.42 -5.97
C PRO A 659 71.30 -52.01 -4.66
N SER A 660 71.14 -50.71 -4.42
CA SER A 660 70.42 -50.21 -3.24
C SER A 660 68.94 -50.58 -3.29
N ASP A 661 68.30 -50.44 -4.46
CA ASP A 661 66.88 -50.75 -4.61
C ASP A 661 66.63 -52.25 -4.66
N PHE A 662 67.59 -53.03 -5.13
CA PHE A 662 67.56 -54.49 -5.07
C PHE A 662 67.53 -55.00 -3.62
N ILE A 663 68.42 -54.48 -2.77
CA ILE A 663 68.44 -54.81 -1.33
C ILE A 663 67.11 -54.43 -0.67
N LYS A 664 66.61 -53.21 -0.95
CA LYS A 664 65.30 -52.75 -0.43
C LYS A 664 64.17 -53.66 -0.90
N THR A 665 64.17 -54.08 -2.16
CA THR A 665 63.12 -54.94 -2.72
C THR A 665 63.06 -56.27 -1.99
N ILE A 666 64.21 -56.93 -1.79
CA ILE A 666 64.27 -58.20 -1.06
C ILE A 666 63.82 -58.04 0.40
N ARG A 667 64.25 -56.96 1.07
CA ARG A 667 63.79 -56.64 2.43
C ARG A 667 62.28 -56.43 2.49
N MET A 668 61.70 -55.76 1.50
CA MET A 668 60.25 -55.50 1.43
C MET A 668 59.43 -56.76 1.09
N GLU A 669 59.96 -57.67 0.27
CA GLU A 669 59.35 -58.99 0.03
C GLU A 669 59.33 -59.83 1.31
N HIS A 670 60.44 -59.86 2.05
CA HIS A 670 60.50 -60.54 3.34
C HIS A 670 59.55 -59.90 4.38
N ALA A 671 59.48 -58.56 4.40
CA ALA A 671 58.56 -57.83 5.27
C ALA A 671 57.09 -58.16 4.95
N TYR A 672 56.74 -58.25 3.67
CA TYR A 672 55.40 -58.64 3.24
C TYR A 672 55.05 -60.05 3.73
N HIS A 673 55.99 -61.00 3.59
CA HIS A 673 55.82 -62.36 4.10
C HIS A 673 55.65 -62.40 5.63
N LEU A 674 56.45 -61.63 6.39
CA LEU A 674 56.30 -61.57 7.86
C LEU A 674 54.96 -60.95 8.28
N LEU A 675 54.47 -59.95 7.54
CA LEU A 675 53.16 -59.31 7.79
C LEU A 675 51.97 -60.24 7.53
N THR A 676 52.11 -61.23 6.64
CA THR A 676 51.05 -62.19 6.33
C THR A 676 51.12 -63.47 7.16
N THR A 677 52.31 -63.84 7.62
CA THR A 677 52.55 -65.15 8.26
C THR A 677 52.70 -65.06 9.79
N THR A 678 52.97 -63.88 10.35
CA THR A 678 53.22 -63.71 11.79
C THR A 678 52.44 -62.52 12.39
N ASP A 679 52.08 -62.62 13.67
CA ASP A 679 51.35 -61.58 14.40
C ASP A 679 52.23 -60.51 15.08
N LEU A 680 53.52 -60.45 14.74
CA LEU A 680 54.48 -59.52 15.33
C LEU A 680 54.08 -58.05 15.10
N SER A 681 54.51 -57.16 16.01
CA SER A 681 54.27 -55.73 15.83
C SER A 681 55.06 -55.18 14.64
N ILE A 682 54.54 -54.15 13.97
CA ILE A 682 55.16 -53.57 12.77
C ILE A 682 56.58 -53.06 13.06
N ASN A 683 56.83 -52.56 14.27
CA ASN A 683 58.16 -52.12 14.69
C ASN A 683 59.14 -53.30 14.84
N ILE A 684 58.68 -54.45 15.33
CA ILE A 684 59.51 -55.67 15.40
C ILE A 684 59.77 -56.21 13.99
N ILE A 685 58.79 -56.19 13.10
CA ILE A 685 58.95 -56.62 11.69
C ILE A 685 59.93 -55.71 10.95
N ALA A 686 59.87 -54.39 11.18
CA ALA A 686 60.84 -53.44 10.64
C ALA A 686 62.27 -53.78 11.11
N GLY A 687 62.45 -54.08 12.39
CA GLY A 687 63.72 -54.55 12.94
C GLY A 687 64.22 -55.84 12.28
N LYS A 688 63.34 -56.84 12.09
CA LYS A 688 63.65 -58.10 11.39
C LYS A 688 63.93 -57.95 9.88
N CYS A 689 63.76 -56.75 9.34
CA CYS A 689 64.10 -56.44 7.94
C CYS A 689 65.26 -55.43 7.85
N GLY A 690 65.99 -55.22 8.95
CA GLY A 690 67.17 -54.35 9.00
C GLY A 690 66.83 -52.87 8.93
N TYR A 691 65.65 -52.46 9.43
CA TYR A 691 65.24 -51.06 9.54
C TYR A 691 65.17 -50.62 10.99
N THR A 692 65.95 -49.60 11.34
CA THR A 692 65.95 -48.96 12.67
C THR A 692 64.73 -48.06 12.90
N SER A 693 64.17 -47.50 11.83
CA SER A 693 63.01 -46.59 11.89
C SER A 693 61.76 -47.20 11.25
N GLY A 694 60.73 -47.44 12.06
CA GLY A 694 59.41 -47.90 11.59
C GLY A 694 58.74 -46.94 10.60
N SER A 695 58.96 -45.62 10.76
CA SER A 695 58.42 -44.59 9.85
C SER A 695 59.07 -44.66 8.46
N TYR A 696 60.39 -44.87 8.40
CA TYR A 696 61.09 -45.04 7.13
C TYR A 696 60.71 -46.35 6.45
N PHE A 697 60.61 -47.44 7.22
CA PHE A 697 60.11 -48.73 6.75
C PHE A 697 58.71 -48.61 6.11
N ALA A 698 57.76 -47.96 6.79
CA ALA A 698 56.39 -47.80 6.27
C ALA A 698 56.35 -46.97 4.97
N LYS A 699 57.22 -45.95 4.84
CA LYS A 699 57.35 -45.15 3.62
C LYS A 699 57.87 -45.99 2.45
N CYS A 700 58.92 -46.79 2.67
CA CYS A 700 59.45 -47.70 1.65
C CYS A 700 58.44 -48.77 1.25
N PHE A 701 57.70 -49.33 2.21
CA PHE A 701 56.67 -50.33 1.96
C PHE A 701 55.52 -49.76 1.12
N LYS A 702 55.03 -48.57 1.48
CA LYS A 702 54.00 -47.86 0.69
C LYS A 702 54.48 -47.52 -0.71
N ALA A 703 55.73 -47.11 -0.87
CA ALA A 703 56.30 -46.81 -2.19
C ALA A 703 56.32 -48.07 -3.10
N ARG A 704 56.51 -49.27 -2.53
CA ARG A 704 56.58 -50.51 -3.30
C ARG A 704 55.20 -51.12 -3.61
N TYR A 705 54.32 -51.24 -2.62
CA TYR A 705 53.05 -51.95 -2.75
C TYR A 705 51.83 -51.03 -2.88
N ASN A 706 52.04 -49.71 -2.85
CA ASN A 706 51.01 -48.68 -2.87
C ASN A 706 49.95 -48.80 -1.74
N ILE A 707 50.29 -49.55 -0.68
CA ILE A 707 49.45 -49.80 0.51
C ILE A 707 50.31 -49.66 1.77
N LEU A 708 49.70 -49.29 2.90
CA LEU A 708 50.41 -49.23 4.17
C LEU A 708 50.57 -50.64 4.79
N PRO A 709 51.66 -50.90 5.55
CA PRO A 709 51.84 -52.16 6.27
C PRO A 709 50.65 -52.53 7.18
N THR A 710 50.02 -51.53 7.80
CA THR A 710 48.82 -51.70 8.65
C THR A 710 47.61 -52.19 7.86
N ALA A 711 47.48 -51.81 6.59
CA ALA A 711 46.36 -52.19 5.74
C ALA A 711 46.46 -53.66 5.28
N VAL A 712 47.68 -54.18 5.10
CA VAL A 712 47.91 -55.59 4.79
C VAL A 712 47.41 -56.48 5.93
N ARG A 713 47.67 -56.10 7.18
CA ARG A 713 47.22 -56.85 8.36
C ARG A 713 45.69 -56.87 8.57
N LYS A 714 44.94 -55.92 8.00
CA LYS A 714 43.46 -55.91 8.10
C LYS A 714 42.78 -56.80 7.05
N ARG A 715 43.54 -57.31 6.06
CA ARG A 715 43.00 -58.06 4.92
C ARG A 715 43.17 -59.58 5.04
N ASN A 716 43.97 -60.04 6.01
CA ASN A 716 44.10 -61.42 6.46
C ASN A 716 43.68 -61.48 7.92
#